data_AF-A0A8J2ICZ3-F1
#
_entry.id   AF-A0A8J2ICZ3-F1
#
_cell.length_a   1.000
_cell.length_b   1.000
_cell.length_c   1.000
_cell.angle_alpha   90.00
_cell.angle_beta   90.00
_cell.angle_gamma   90.00
#
_symmetry.space_group_name_H-M   'P 1'
#
loop_
_entity.id
_entity.type
_entity.pdbx_description
1 polymer ?
#
loop_
_entity_poly.entity_id
_entity_poly.type
_entity_poly.pdbx_seq_one_letter_code
_entity_poly.pdbx_strand_id
1 'polypeptide(L)'
;MSFEHQIGAAMHSLPGLSMAILPPAHLLAYSTLLGTELYQSFVMTKVAYQALPRSAFTTLQKRVFPIYFQSQSILLLLVVATFPPHGPISMFGARSDWITLVIAGVTAGFNLIVLGPRTKQLMIERVHQSTRDGKAQLNRTMSDDMKVLNRAFSRAHAMSIHLNLLTIGATLWYGWRLACFSAGKECTWAEAPRRARKLRAPSRIAQVEQKIDGLVAKLVHVAADNEVATDSASASQPTPGETRAEAWRNRGALNVAPGSWMPTPSFELNAMQSERNTQDASDSAEVDRQYLESIRSIHRFSDDREDVPQALDGFFRPSKRPEAPIEHDIVKQLLISGEADVLLNDFRNMSATFPFVMLPPQITSKQLHESRPMLLLAVLLVSSWKDHTRQMQLDSIFRMEFANRTIIQPRRTLGLVQSVLVYLSWYHFVFSHKTQQIFFLHNVVIGLALDIGLHQDFQPIGSPMPQRPKAPPPPPREQRERHRAFLGCYYLSSMVAAGLQKPNLLKHTPVMTEWAQSLKQDREYETDETISLLISLRQIDDQVQDALFTADALQLPLSDGRALMHVRFIDVQLDSWKRECSCVASQRLLELSFSYTKMQLHSVALRPSPSELPASVRSSQINSLLSALEAGKMFLDTLLSFPAQEYHLISFSEWMRLPAVIMTVSKLCIPTENHVAIGWDTQAAQERVRLDLCLESLCYRMQTLSTFDKIKRPHPDFWYAMRMINDLTKNWYIRKIRPERPSQTPPVPTPSGSIEQSASESLCPITGAPRMHSTHHAGDQYNNLPGTHYMEDFNIDMPAENEANSDPFALMRSADFDMGQFLDMAGGIWGDESYNNYNGMAFGGGASF
;
A
#
# COMPACT_ATOMS: atom_id res chain seq x y z
N MET A 1 -64.97 -59.93 17.63
CA MET A 1 -64.98 -59.35 18.99
C MET A 1 -63.54 -59.32 19.49
N SER A 2 -63.06 -58.19 20.04
CA SER A 2 -61.75 -58.06 20.72
C SER A 2 -60.48 -58.55 19.98
N PHE A 3 -60.13 -57.94 18.84
CA PHE A 3 -58.69 -57.76 18.48
C PHE A 3 -58.45 -56.59 17.51
N GLU A 4 -59.32 -56.40 16.51
CA GLU A 4 -59.17 -55.33 15.49
C GLU A 4 -59.20 -53.91 16.09
N HIS A 5 -59.90 -53.72 17.20
CA HIS A 5 -60.10 -52.40 17.81
C HIS A 5 -58.84 -51.80 18.48
N GLN A 6 -57.74 -52.57 18.56
CA GLN A 6 -56.53 -52.17 19.30
C GLN A 6 -55.31 -51.89 18.41
N ILE A 7 -55.38 -52.17 17.10
CA ILE A 7 -54.30 -51.86 16.15
C ILE A 7 -54.56 -50.54 15.40
N GLY A 8 -55.81 -50.27 14.99
CA GLY A 8 -56.17 -49.02 14.30
C GLY A 8 -55.96 -47.74 15.12
N ALA A 9 -55.96 -47.84 16.45
CA ALA A 9 -55.77 -46.70 17.35
C ALA A 9 -54.32 -46.20 17.45
N ALA A 10 -53.33 -46.99 17.00
CA ALA A 10 -51.90 -46.67 17.17
C ALA A 10 -51.29 -45.82 16.04
N MET A 11 -51.93 -45.74 14.87
CA MET A 11 -51.40 -45.00 13.70
C MET A 11 -52.03 -43.62 13.47
N HIS A 12 -53.18 -43.32 14.07
CA HIS A 12 -53.85 -42.01 13.91
C HIS A 12 -53.38 -40.91 14.87
N SER A 13 -52.47 -41.21 15.81
CA SER A 13 -51.88 -40.26 16.77
C SER A 13 -50.58 -39.60 16.30
N LEU A 14 -50.03 -40.00 15.15
CA LEU A 14 -48.76 -39.50 14.59
C LEU A 14 -48.79 -38.23 13.71
N PRO A 15 -49.91 -37.63 13.26
CA PRO A 15 -49.86 -36.40 12.45
C PRO A 15 -49.17 -35.21 13.13
N GLY A 16 -49.35 -35.02 14.44
CA GLY A 16 -48.81 -33.86 15.14
C GLY A 16 -47.28 -33.84 15.24
N LEU A 17 -46.66 -35.01 15.42
CA LEU A 17 -45.21 -35.14 15.56
C LEU A 17 -44.47 -34.95 14.23
N SER A 18 -45.03 -35.46 13.12
CA SER A 18 -44.43 -35.26 11.80
C SER A 18 -44.50 -33.79 11.36
N MET A 19 -45.63 -33.10 11.55
CA MET A 19 -45.74 -31.68 11.20
C MET A 19 -44.84 -30.76 12.03
N ALA A 20 -44.50 -31.13 13.27
CA ALA A 20 -43.61 -30.34 14.13
C ALA A 20 -42.12 -30.52 13.78
N ILE A 21 -41.69 -31.73 13.40
CA ILE A 21 -40.26 -32.06 13.20
C ILE A 21 -39.81 -31.83 11.74
N LEU A 22 -40.70 -32.00 10.76
CA LEU A 22 -40.34 -31.95 9.34
C LEU A 22 -39.82 -30.57 8.88
N PRO A 23 -40.43 -29.42 9.24
CA PRO A 23 -39.93 -28.11 8.79
C PRO A 23 -38.55 -27.72 9.36
N PRO A 24 -38.25 -27.90 10.67
CA PRO A 24 -36.90 -27.72 11.19
C PRO A 24 -35.87 -28.66 10.54
N ALA A 25 -36.22 -29.93 10.32
CA ALA A 25 -35.34 -30.89 9.64
C ALA A 25 -35.04 -30.48 8.19
N HIS A 26 -36.04 -29.96 7.48
CA HIS A 26 -35.90 -29.43 6.12
C HIS A 26 -34.96 -28.22 6.08
N LEU A 27 -35.12 -27.27 7.01
CA LEU A 27 -34.26 -26.09 7.10
C LEU A 27 -32.81 -26.45 7.45
N LEU A 28 -32.60 -27.45 8.31
CA LEU A 28 -31.28 -27.99 8.63
C LEU A 28 -30.65 -28.67 7.40
N ALA A 29 -31.40 -29.52 6.69
CA ALA A 29 -30.94 -30.18 5.47
C ALA A 29 -30.54 -29.16 4.38
N TYR A 30 -31.38 -28.14 4.16
CA TYR A 30 -31.16 -27.10 3.17
C TYR A 30 -29.95 -26.21 3.52
N SER A 31 -29.84 -25.75 4.77
CA SER A 31 -28.70 -24.93 5.20
C SER A 31 -27.37 -25.70 5.17
N THR A 32 -27.39 -27.00 5.52
CA THR A 32 -26.23 -27.89 5.40
C THR A 32 -25.82 -28.11 3.95
N LEU A 33 -26.78 -28.30 3.04
CA LEU A 33 -26.54 -28.39 1.60
C LEU A 33 -25.84 -27.12 1.08
N LEU A 34 -26.50 -25.96 1.21
CA LEU A 34 -25.97 -24.69 0.69
C LEU A 34 -24.61 -24.34 1.31
N GLY A 35 -24.46 -24.53 2.62
CA GLY A 35 -23.19 -24.31 3.32
C GLY A 35 -22.06 -25.17 2.76
N THR A 36 -22.33 -26.47 2.52
CA THR A 36 -21.36 -27.40 1.93
C THR A 36 -20.99 -27.00 0.51
N GLU A 37 -21.97 -26.64 -0.32
CA GLU A 37 -21.76 -26.22 -1.71
C GLU A 37 -20.88 -24.96 -1.81
N LEU A 38 -21.22 -23.91 -1.05
CA LEU A 38 -20.47 -22.64 -1.07
C LEU A 38 -19.08 -22.79 -0.46
N TYR A 39 -18.95 -23.47 0.69
CA TYR A 39 -17.69 -23.63 1.39
C TYR A 39 -16.68 -24.47 0.59
N GLN A 40 -17.10 -25.60 0.02
CA GLN A 40 -16.19 -26.44 -0.77
C GLN A 40 -15.80 -25.77 -2.10
N SER A 41 -16.74 -25.11 -2.77
CA SER A 41 -16.51 -24.51 -4.10
C SER A 41 -15.63 -23.26 -4.04
N PHE A 42 -15.91 -22.33 -3.10
CA PHE A 42 -15.28 -21.01 -3.09
C PHE A 42 -14.19 -20.83 -2.02
N VAL A 43 -14.28 -21.55 -0.89
CA VAL A 43 -13.33 -21.42 0.23
C VAL A 43 -12.28 -22.54 0.18
N MET A 44 -12.67 -23.79 0.47
CA MET A 44 -11.71 -24.90 0.64
C MET A 44 -10.89 -25.18 -0.61
N THR A 45 -11.51 -25.18 -1.80
CA THR A 45 -10.79 -25.40 -3.05
C THR A 45 -9.78 -24.30 -3.34
N LYS A 46 -10.07 -23.04 -2.99
CA LYS A 46 -9.18 -21.90 -3.17
C LYS A 46 -8.02 -21.92 -2.16
N VAL A 47 -8.32 -22.11 -0.87
CA VAL A 47 -7.33 -22.22 0.20
C VAL A 47 -6.38 -23.39 -0.06
N ALA A 48 -6.91 -24.57 -0.40
CA ALA A 48 -6.08 -25.74 -0.72
C ALA A 48 -5.21 -25.53 -1.98
N TYR A 49 -5.67 -24.78 -2.98
CA TYR A 49 -4.87 -24.46 -4.17
C TYR A 49 -3.72 -23.49 -3.86
N GLN A 50 -3.94 -22.55 -2.93
CA GLN A 50 -2.93 -21.58 -2.52
C GLN A 50 -1.92 -22.15 -1.51
N ALA A 51 -2.35 -23.06 -0.63
CA ALA A 51 -1.54 -23.59 0.47
C ALA A 51 -0.79 -24.90 0.15
N LEU A 52 -1.18 -25.66 -0.90
CA LEU A 52 -0.59 -26.97 -1.18
C LEU A 52 0.15 -27.01 -2.53
N PRO A 53 1.34 -27.65 -2.60
CA PRO A 53 1.99 -27.97 -3.87
C PRO A 53 1.06 -28.73 -4.82
N ARG A 54 1.19 -28.51 -6.15
CA ARG A 54 0.26 -29.05 -7.17
C ARG A 54 0.05 -30.58 -7.09
N SER A 55 1.07 -31.34 -6.70
CA SER A 55 0.99 -32.79 -6.45
C SER A 55 0.15 -33.15 -5.21
N ALA A 56 0.30 -32.41 -4.10
CA ALA A 56 -0.49 -32.57 -2.89
C ALA A 56 -1.94 -32.10 -3.11
N PHE A 57 -2.16 -30.94 -3.75
CA PHE A 57 -3.47 -30.44 -4.12
C PHE A 57 -4.27 -31.45 -4.97
N THR A 58 -3.68 -31.97 -6.05
CA THR A 58 -4.35 -32.96 -6.89
C THR A 58 -4.58 -34.29 -6.16
N THR A 59 -3.74 -34.65 -5.19
CA THR A 59 -3.93 -35.85 -4.36
C THR A 59 -5.05 -35.68 -3.33
N LEU A 60 -5.19 -34.49 -2.73
CA LEU A 60 -6.32 -34.14 -1.87
C LEU A 60 -7.63 -34.13 -2.67
N GLN A 61 -7.67 -33.44 -3.82
CA GLN A 61 -8.87 -33.32 -4.64
C GLN A 61 -9.35 -34.67 -5.23
N LYS A 62 -8.44 -35.63 -5.48
CA LYS A 62 -8.81 -37.02 -5.83
C LYS A 62 -9.66 -37.73 -4.77
N ARG A 63 -9.57 -37.31 -3.49
CA ARG A 63 -10.34 -37.84 -2.36
C ARG A 63 -11.53 -36.96 -1.99
N VAL A 64 -11.37 -35.63 -2.01
CA VAL A 64 -12.41 -34.68 -1.57
C VAL A 64 -13.54 -34.52 -2.59
N PHE A 65 -13.28 -34.37 -3.90
CA PHE A 65 -14.36 -34.16 -4.87
C PHE A 65 -15.40 -35.31 -4.93
N PRO A 66 -15.03 -36.60 -4.87
CA PRO A 66 -16.02 -37.69 -4.80
C PRO A 66 -16.91 -37.58 -3.56
N ILE A 67 -16.33 -37.30 -2.38
CA ILE A 67 -17.08 -37.15 -1.13
C ILE A 67 -18.04 -35.95 -1.22
N TYR A 68 -17.57 -34.84 -1.79
CA TYR A 68 -18.40 -33.65 -2.00
C TYR A 68 -19.61 -33.91 -2.90
N PHE A 69 -19.43 -34.49 -4.10
CA PHE A 69 -20.55 -34.76 -5.00
C PHE A 69 -21.52 -35.81 -4.43
N GLN A 70 -21.02 -36.75 -3.61
CA GLN A 70 -21.86 -37.68 -2.85
C GLN A 70 -22.66 -36.95 -1.76
N SER A 71 -22.03 -36.12 -0.92
CA SER A 71 -22.73 -35.39 0.15
C SER A 71 -23.73 -34.39 -0.41
N GLN A 72 -23.40 -33.67 -1.48
CA GLN A 72 -24.31 -32.77 -2.21
C GLN A 72 -25.55 -33.52 -2.69
N SER A 73 -25.38 -34.69 -3.32
CA SER A 73 -26.49 -35.50 -3.82
C SER A 73 -27.35 -36.08 -2.68
N ILE A 74 -26.74 -36.54 -1.59
CA ILE A 74 -27.44 -37.08 -0.41
C ILE A 74 -28.22 -35.97 0.32
N LEU A 75 -27.61 -34.81 0.56
CA LEU A 75 -28.26 -33.67 1.20
C LEU A 75 -29.39 -33.10 0.36
N LEU A 76 -29.26 -33.07 -0.97
CA LEU A 76 -30.34 -32.67 -1.87
C LEU A 76 -31.52 -33.66 -1.86
N LEU A 77 -31.25 -34.98 -1.81
CA LEU A 77 -32.28 -36.00 -1.60
C LEU A 77 -32.96 -35.84 -0.23
N LEU A 78 -32.21 -35.47 0.81
CA LEU A 78 -32.74 -35.18 2.15
C LEU A 78 -33.68 -33.95 2.13
N VAL A 79 -33.31 -32.88 1.41
CA VAL A 79 -34.15 -31.69 1.18
C VAL A 79 -35.45 -32.08 0.46
N VAL A 80 -35.39 -32.90 -0.60
CA VAL A 80 -36.58 -33.40 -1.33
C VAL A 80 -37.47 -34.26 -0.43
N ALA A 81 -36.89 -35.18 0.35
CA ALA A 81 -37.64 -36.07 1.24
C ALA A 81 -38.33 -35.32 2.40
N THR A 82 -37.74 -34.21 2.87
CA THR A 82 -38.26 -33.39 3.99
C THR A 82 -39.17 -32.25 3.55
N PHE A 83 -39.55 -32.16 2.27
CA PHE A 83 -40.33 -31.03 1.76
C PHE A 83 -41.68 -30.86 2.50
N PRO A 84 -42.00 -29.68 3.06
CA PRO A 84 -43.21 -29.48 3.85
C PRO A 84 -44.49 -29.39 2.98
N PRO A 85 -45.67 -29.75 3.52
CA PRO A 85 -45.92 -30.26 4.86
C PRO A 85 -45.93 -31.80 4.97
N HIS A 86 -45.97 -32.51 3.84
CA HIS A 86 -46.23 -33.97 3.76
C HIS A 86 -45.16 -34.73 2.93
N GLY A 87 -43.92 -34.22 2.90
CA GLY A 87 -42.83 -34.80 2.11
C GLY A 87 -43.01 -34.60 0.59
N PRO A 88 -42.47 -35.50 -0.25
CA PRO A 88 -42.46 -35.32 -1.70
C PRO A 88 -43.85 -35.29 -2.35
N ILE A 89 -44.88 -35.80 -1.67
CA ILE A 89 -46.28 -35.76 -2.16
C ILE A 89 -46.78 -34.31 -2.26
N SER A 90 -46.33 -33.42 -1.38
CA SER A 90 -46.67 -31.98 -1.40
C SER A 90 -46.06 -31.23 -2.60
N MET A 91 -44.99 -31.74 -3.21
CA MET A 91 -44.22 -31.02 -4.22
C MET A 91 -44.99 -30.83 -5.53
N PHE A 92 -45.94 -31.73 -5.85
CA PHE A 92 -46.75 -31.65 -7.06
C PHE A 92 -47.70 -30.44 -7.10
N GLY A 93 -47.99 -29.80 -5.96
CA GLY A 93 -48.71 -28.53 -5.91
C GLY A 93 -47.83 -27.31 -6.24
N ALA A 94 -46.56 -27.34 -5.85
CA ALA A 94 -45.63 -26.20 -5.92
C ALA A 94 -44.76 -26.22 -7.19
N ARG A 95 -45.39 -26.06 -8.37
CA ARG A 95 -44.74 -26.24 -9.70
C ARG A 95 -43.36 -25.56 -9.84
N SER A 96 -43.21 -24.32 -9.38
CA SER A 96 -41.94 -23.56 -9.47
C SER A 96 -40.80 -24.24 -8.72
N ASP A 97 -41.09 -24.73 -7.51
CA ASP A 97 -40.07 -25.07 -6.53
C ASP A 97 -39.58 -26.51 -6.75
N TRP A 98 -40.50 -27.40 -7.12
CA TRP A 98 -40.19 -28.72 -7.69
C TRP A 98 -39.25 -28.64 -8.89
N ILE A 99 -39.52 -27.77 -9.87
CA ILE A 99 -38.66 -27.60 -11.06
C ILE A 99 -37.22 -27.28 -10.65
N THR A 100 -37.02 -26.40 -9.66
CA THR A 100 -35.68 -25.98 -9.25
C THR A 100 -34.90 -27.09 -8.52
N LEU A 101 -35.57 -27.89 -7.68
CA LEU A 101 -34.95 -29.06 -7.04
C LEU A 101 -34.69 -30.19 -8.04
N VAL A 102 -35.51 -30.35 -9.09
CA VAL A 102 -35.25 -31.27 -10.20
C VAL A 102 -34.03 -30.83 -11.02
N ILE A 103 -33.88 -29.54 -11.33
CA ILE A 103 -32.69 -29.01 -12.00
C ILE A 103 -31.43 -29.23 -11.15
N ALA A 104 -31.49 -28.94 -9.84
CA ALA A 104 -30.40 -29.26 -8.92
C ALA A 104 -30.07 -30.77 -8.93
N GLY A 105 -31.08 -31.64 -8.89
CA GLY A 105 -30.92 -33.09 -8.84
C GLY A 105 -30.29 -33.68 -10.10
N VAL A 106 -30.74 -33.26 -11.28
CA VAL A 106 -30.18 -33.69 -12.56
C VAL A 106 -28.75 -33.19 -12.74
N THR A 107 -28.45 -31.94 -12.35
CA THR A 107 -27.11 -31.36 -12.49
C THR A 107 -26.10 -31.97 -11.51
N ALA A 108 -26.46 -32.13 -10.24
CA ALA A 108 -25.65 -32.83 -9.24
C ALA A 108 -25.44 -34.31 -9.61
N GLY A 109 -26.51 -35.02 -10.02
CA GLY A 109 -26.44 -36.42 -10.44
C GLY A 109 -25.55 -36.65 -11.65
N PHE A 110 -25.62 -35.79 -12.67
CA PHE A 110 -24.72 -35.86 -13.83
C PHE A 110 -23.26 -35.54 -13.44
N ASN A 111 -23.04 -34.63 -12.49
CA ASN A 111 -21.72 -34.38 -11.93
C ASN A 111 -21.17 -35.62 -11.19
N LEU A 112 -21.97 -36.24 -10.31
CA LEU A 112 -21.57 -37.41 -9.53
C LEU A 112 -21.32 -38.65 -10.41
N ILE A 113 -22.20 -38.92 -11.38
CA ILE A 113 -22.20 -40.19 -12.14
C ILE A 113 -21.34 -40.10 -13.41
N VAL A 114 -21.31 -38.96 -14.11
CA VAL A 114 -20.67 -38.84 -15.43
C VAL A 114 -19.36 -38.04 -15.36
N LEU A 115 -19.39 -36.80 -14.85
CA LEU A 115 -18.24 -35.90 -14.97
C LEU A 115 -17.17 -36.11 -13.89
N GLY A 116 -17.56 -36.44 -12.66
CA GLY A 116 -16.64 -36.77 -11.56
C GLY A 116 -15.74 -37.97 -11.89
N PRO A 117 -16.30 -39.15 -12.24
CA PRO A 117 -15.52 -40.32 -12.64
C PRO A 117 -14.63 -40.06 -13.85
N ARG A 118 -15.16 -39.39 -14.88
CA ARG A 118 -14.40 -39.04 -16.10
C ARG A 118 -13.24 -38.08 -15.83
N THR A 119 -13.45 -37.07 -14.98
CA THR A 119 -12.39 -36.12 -14.59
C THR A 119 -11.33 -36.79 -13.72
N LYS A 120 -11.73 -37.74 -12.86
CA LYS A 120 -10.80 -38.58 -12.08
C LYS A 120 -9.96 -39.50 -12.98
N GLN A 121 -10.56 -40.16 -13.97
CA GLN A 121 -9.84 -40.99 -14.96
C GLN A 121 -8.81 -40.19 -15.74
N LEU A 122 -9.23 -39.09 -16.39
CA LEU A 122 -8.33 -38.23 -17.17
C LEU A 122 -7.19 -37.63 -16.31
N MET A 123 -7.42 -37.37 -15.02
CA MET A 123 -6.39 -36.93 -14.08
C MET A 123 -5.40 -38.06 -13.71
N ILE A 124 -5.85 -39.32 -13.65
CA ILE A 124 -4.98 -40.48 -13.44
C ILE A 124 -4.14 -40.74 -14.70
N GLU A 125 -4.74 -40.67 -15.88
CA GLU A 125 -4.07 -40.81 -17.17
C GLU A 125 -2.96 -39.76 -17.34
N ARG A 126 -3.21 -38.48 -16.97
CA ARG A 126 -2.18 -37.44 -17.03
C ARG A 126 -0.95 -37.76 -16.17
N VAL A 127 -1.14 -38.31 -14.98
CA VAL A 127 -0.03 -38.68 -14.10
C VAL A 127 0.75 -39.87 -14.65
N HIS A 128 0.06 -40.84 -15.28
CA HIS A 128 0.74 -41.94 -15.97
C HIS A 128 1.52 -41.43 -17.19
N GLN A 129 0.94 -40.54 -18.00
CA GLN A 129 1.63 -39.98 -19.16
C GLN A 129 2.81 -39.09 -18.75
N SER A 130 2.70 -38.24 -17.72
CA SER A 130 3.85 -37.45 -17.25
C SER A 130 4.97 -38.32 -16.68
N THR A 131 4.64 -39.50 -16.14
CA THR A 131 5.62 -40.49 -15.66
C THR A 131 6.25 -41.29 -16.82
N ARG A 132 5.57 -41.41 -17.96
CA ARG A 132 6.12 -41.96 -19.21
C ARG A 132 7.01 -40.92 -19.92
N ASP A 133 6.48 -39.73 -20.18
CA ASP A 133 7.21 -38.61 -20.78
C ASP A 133 8.50 -38.30 -19.99
N GLY A 134 8.41 -38.26 -18.65
CA GLY A 134 9.55 -38.04 -17.75
C GLY A 134 10.58 -39.18 -17.69
N LYS A 135 10.31 -40.33 -18.31
CA LYS A 135 11.29 -41.40 -18.57
C LYS A 135 11.82 -41.41 -20.00
N ALA A 136 11.26 -40.59 -20.89
CA ALA A 136 11.39 -40.78 -22.33
C ALA A 136 12.27 -39.78 -23.08
N GLN A 137 12.50 -38.54 -22.59
CA GLN A 137 13.23 -37.56 -23.39
C GLN A 137 14.04 -36.47 -22.66
N LEU A 138 15.19 -36.16 -23.28
CA LEU A 138 16.14 -35.09 -22.96
C LEU A 138 15.70 -33.71 -23.49
N ASN A 139 14.65 -33.65 -24.32
CA ASN A 139 14.22 -32.43 -25.02
C ASN A 139 13.03 -31.75 -24.34
N ARG A 140 13.10 -30.42 -24.20
CA ARG A 140 12.28 -29.59 -23.30
C ARG A 140 10.87 -29.25 -23.85
N THR A 141 10.22 -30.18 -24.55
CA THR A 141 8.93 -29.97 -25.25
C THR A 141 7.88 -31.01 -24.85
N MET A 142 6.68 -30.58 -24.50
CA MET A 142 5.59 -31.48 -24.10
C MET A 142 5.15 -32.40 -25.26
N SER A 143 4.96 -33.69 -24.96
CA SER A 143 4.39 -34.69 -25.87
C SER A 143 3.00 -34.28 -26.39
N ASP A 144 2.68 -34.63 -27.64
CA ASP A 144 1.37 -34.34 -28.23
C ASP A 144 0.22 -35.11 -27.56
N ASP A 145 0.46 -36.33 -27.07
CA ASP A 145 -0.50 -37.08 -26.24
C ASP A 145 -0.88 -36.28 -24.99
N MET A 146 0.13 -35.69 -24.33
CA MET A 146 -0.06 -34.82 -23.18
C MET A 146 -0.85 -33.55 -23.56
N LYS A 147 -0.72 -33.00 -24.78
CA LYS A 147 -1.54 -31.87 -25.26
C LYS A 147 -2.99 -32.26 -25.48
N VAL A 148 -3.25 -33.43 -26.10
CA VAL A 148 -4.60 -33.98 -26.30
C VAL A 148 -5.29 -34.21 -24.95
N LEU A 149 -4.59 -34.85 -24.03
CA LEU A 149 -5.09 -35.15 -22.68
C LEU A 149 -5.24 -33.88 -21.82
N ASN A 150 -4.43 -32.85 -22.08
CA ASN A 150 -4.59 -31.52 -21.48
C ASN A 150 -5.87 -30.81 -21.95
N ARG A 151 -6.22 -30.92 -23.23
CA ARG A 151 -7.52 -30.45 -23.76
C ARG A 151 -8.69 -31.27 -23.20
N ALA A 152 -8.55 -32.59 -23.12
CA ALA A 152 -9.63 -33.50 -22.71
C ALA A 152 -10.17 -33.21 -21.29
N PHE A 153 -9.32 -33.21 -20.26
CA PHE A 153 -9.76 -32.86 -18.89
C PHE A 153 -10.07 -31.38 -18.72
N SER A 154 -9.47 -30.47 -19.49
CA SER A 154 -9.84 -29.04 -19.43
C SER A 154 -11.35 -28.86 -19.73
N ARG A 155 -11.85 -29.50 -20.79
CA ARG A 155 -13.29 -29.52 -21.10
C ARG A 155 -14.13 -30.21 -20.02
N ALA A 156 -13.71 -31.40 -19.56
CA ALA A 156 -14.48 -32.18 -18.58
C ALA A 156 -14.59 -31.48 -17.21
N HIS A 157 -13.49 -30.90 -16.74
CA HIS A 157 -13.43 -30.14 -15.48
C HIS A 157 -14.23 -28.84 -15.59
N ALA A 158 -14.10 -28.09 -16.70
CA ALA A 158 -14.90 -26.89 -16.94
C ALA A 158 -16.39 -27.20 -16.96
N MET A 159 -16.82 -28.25 -17.67
CA MET A 159 -18.22 -28.68 -17.70
C MET A 159 -18.74 -29.05 -16.30
N SER A 160 -17.92 -29.71 -15.48
CA SER A 160 -18.28 -30.07 -14.10
C SER A 160 -18.47 -28.85 -13.19
N ILE A 161 -17.59 -27.84 -13.33
CA ILE A 161 -17.73 -26.55 -12.63
C ILE A 161 -19.03 -25.85 -13.04
N HIS A 162 -19.37 -25.80 -14.33
CA HIS A 162 -20.60 -25.15 -14.81
C HIS A 162 -21.86 -25.85 -14.29
N LEU A 163 -21.90 -27.19 -14.27
CA LEU A 163 -23.03 -27.91 -13.68
C LEU A 163 -23.13 -27.70 -12.16
N ASN A 164 -22.01 -27.64 -11.42
CA ASN A 164 -22.03 -27.38 -9.98
C ASN A 164 -22.50 -25.95 -9.67
N LEU A 165 -22.10 -24.96 -10.48
CA LEU A 165 -22.58 -23.59 -10.36
C LEU A 165 -24.08 -23.47 -10.69
N LEU A 166 -24.59 -24.28 -11.62
CA LEU A 166 -26.02 -24.37 -11.92
C LEU A 166 -26.80 -25.04 -10.78
N THR A 167 -26.23 -26.05 -10.09
CA THR A 167 -26.80 -26.60 -8.85
C THR A 167 -26.88 -25.52 -7.77
N ILE A 168 -25.80 -24.78 -7.52
CA ILE A 168 -25.74 -23.67 -6.56
C ILE A 168 -26.76 -22.57 -6.89
N GLY A 169 -26.92 -22.22 -8.17
CA GLY A 169 -27.93 -21.26 -8.60
C GLY A 169 -29.37 -21.73 -8.30
N ALA A 170 -29.63 -23.03 -8.49
CA ALA A 170 -30.93 -23.63 -8.19
C ALA A 170 -31.18 -23.76 -6.68
N THR A 171 -30.19 -24.10 -5.86
CA THR A 171 -30.33 -24.16 -4.39
C THR A 171 -30.53 -22.77 -3.79
N LEU A 172 -29.78 -21.75 -4.23
CA LEU A 172 -30.00 -20.35 -3.84
C LEU A 172 -31.40 -19.84 -4.22
N TRP A 173 -31.87 -20.13 -5.44
CA TRP A 173 -33.22 -19.76 -5.88
C TRP A 173 -34.31 -20.43 -5.03
N TYR A 174 -34.14 -21.72 -4.72
CA TYR A 174 -35.01 -22.45 -3.82
C TYR A 174 -35.06 -21.82 -2.42
N GLY A 175 -33.91 -21.42 -1.87
CA GLY A 175 -33.83 -20.71 -0.60
C GLY A 175 -34.56 -19.37 -0.58
N TRP A 176 -34.44 -18.57 -1.66
CA TRP A 176 -35.17 -17.31 -1.80
C TRP A 176 -36.69 -17.54 -1.78
N ARG A 177 -37.17 -18.53 -2.53
CA ARG A 177 -38.58 -18.94 -2.56
C ARG A 177 -39.08 -19.42 -1.19
N LEU A 178 -38.29 -20.25 -0.50
CA LEU A 178 -38.59 -20.74 0.85
C LEU A 178 -38.67 -19.60 1.88
N ALA A 179 -37.78 -18.61 1.80
CA ALA A 179 -37.80 -17.43 2.65
C ALA A 179 -39.03 -16.53 2.41
N CYS A 180 -39.40 -16.28 1.15
CA CYS A 180 -40.62 -15.53 0.83
C CYS A 180 -41.89 -16.24 1.29
N PHE A 181 -41.96 -17.58 1.15
CA PHE A 181 -43.07 -18.39 1.65
C PHE A 181 -43.18 -18.31 3.18
N SER A 182 -42.06 -18.44 3.89
CA SER A 182 -42.01 -18.26 5.36
C SER A 182 -42.34 -16.84 5.83
N ALA A 183 -42.28 -15.85 4.95
CA ALA A 183 -42.60 -14.45 5.25
C ALA A 183 -44.04 -14.04 4.85
N GLY A 184 -44.83 -14.96 4.27
CA GLY A 184 -46.22 -14.71 3.88
C GLY A 184 -46.40 -13.68 2.76
N LYS A 185 -45.42 -13.53 1.86
CA LYS A 185 -45.41 -12.50 0.81
C LYS A 185 -45.27 -13.11 -0.58
N GLU A 186 -45.97 -12.54 -1.56
CA GLU A 186 -45.84 -12.93 -2.96
C GLU A 186 -44.42 -12.67 -3.48
N CYS A 187 -43.90 -13.62 -4.25
CA CYS A 187 -42.53 -13.61 -4.76
C CYS A 187 -42.39 -12.73 -6.02
N THR A 188 -42.64 -11.43 -5.91
CA THR A 188 -42.35 -10.48 -7.00
C THR A 188 -40.87 -10.09 -6.98
N TRP A 189 -40.26 -10.01 -8.16
CA TRP A 189 -38.96 -9.33 -8.30
C TRP A 189 -39.20 -7.84 -8.07
N ALA A 190 -38.45 -7.22 -7.15
CA ALA A 190 -38.45 -5.78 -6.99
C ALA A 190 -37.83 -5.15 -8.24
N GLU A 191 -38.65 -4.58 -9.14
CA GLU A 191 -38.16 -3.95 -10.35
C GLU A 191 -37.29 -2.74 -9.98
N ALA A 192 -36.00 -2.80 -10.32
CA ALA A 192 -34.99 -1.91 -9.76
C ALA A 192 -35.32 -0.44 -10.07
N PRO A 193 -35.24 0.48 -9.07
CA PRO A 193 -35.65 1.86 -9.23
C PRO A 193 -34.76 2.56 -10.26
N ARG A 194 -35.29 2.72 -11.48
CA ARG A 194 -34.61 3.41 -12.59
C ARG A 194 -34.33 4.85 -12.14
N ARG A 195 -33.05 5.25 -12.10
CA ARG A 195 -32.60 6.59 -11.67
C ARG A 195 -33.49 7.68 -12.30
N ALA A 196 -34.09 8.51 -11.45
CA ALA A 196 -35.00 9.57 -11.89
C ALA A 196 -34.27 10.55 -12.84
N ARG A 197 -34.67 10.54 -14.12
CA ARG A 197 -34.21 11.50 -15.13
C ARG A 197 -34.81 12.86 -14.79
N LYS A 198 -33.98 13.91 -14.63
CA LYS A 198 -34.44 15.27 -14.29
C LYS A 198 -35.58 15.71 -15.22
N LEU A 199 -36.79 15.85 -14.66
CA LEU A 199 -37.98 16.31 -15.37
C LEU A 199 -37.93 17.83 -15.59
N ARG A 200 -38.48 18.28 -16.72
CA ARG A 200 -38.76 19.71 -16.96
C ARG A 200 -39.89 20.19 -16.05
N ALA A 201 -39.94 21.50 -15.80
CA ALA A 201 -41.03 22.13 -15.05
C ALA A 201 -42.41 21.83 -15.66
N PRO A 202 -43.47 21.67 -14.85
CA PRO A 202 -44.80 21.29 -15.31
C PRO A 202 -45.49 22.39 -16.14
N SER A 203 -46.41 21.98 -17.01
CA SER A 203 -47.18 22.92 -17.85
C SER A 203 -48.33 23.58 -17.07
N ARG A 204 -48.88 24.66 -17.64
CA ARG A 204 -50.00 25.41 -17.05
C ARG A 204 -51.28 24.60 -16.83
N ILE A 205 -51.46 23.46 -17.51
CA ILE A 205 -52.68 22.64 -17.40
C ILE A 205 -52.77 21.98 -16.01
N ALA A 206 -51.67 21.40 -15.53
CA ALA A 206 -51.62 20.78 -14.19
C ALA A 206 -51.88 21.80 -13.05
N GLN A 207 -51.56 23.09 -13.27
CA GLN A 207 -51.86 24.17 -12.33
C GLN A 207 -53.34 24.61 -12.34
N VAL A 208 -54.13 24.16 -13.33
CA VAL A 208 -55.59 24.37 -13.37
C VAL A 208 -56.29 23.19 -12.68
N GLU A 209 -55.89 21.95 -12.98
CA GLU A 209 -56.39 20.74 -12.32
C GLU A 209 -56.22 20.83 -10.80
N GLN A 210 -55.01 21.14 -10.33
CA GLN A 210 -54.71 21.30 -8.90
C GLN A 210 -55.48 22.44 -8.20
N LYS A 211 -56.04 23.40 -8.95
CA LYS A 211 -56.93 24.45 -8.43
C LYS A 211 -58.40 24.02 -8.39
N ILE A 212 -58.82 23.12 -9.29
CA ILE A 212 -60.15 22.52 -9.27
C ILE A 212 -60.26 21.59 -8.04
N ASP A 213 -59.26 20.73 -7.81
CA ASP A 213 -59.22 19.84 -6.64
C ASP A 213 -59.22 20.63 -5.32
N GLY A 214 -58.47 21.73 -5.26
CA GLY A 214 -58.46 22.64 -4.10
C GLY A 214 -59.77 23.40 -3.86
N LEU A 215 -60.63 23.54 -4.88
CA LEU A 215 -61.99 24.06 -4.77
C LEU A 215 -62.98 22.99 -4.31
N VAL A 216 -62.86 21.77 -4.84
CA VAL A 216 -63.67 20.60 -4.40
C VAL A 216 -63.42 20.29 -2.92
N ALA A 217 -62.16 20.26 -2.48
CA ALA A 217 -61.81 20.06 -1.08
C ALA A 217 -62.42 21.12 -0.14
N LYS A 218 -62.51 22.38 -0.59
CA LYS A 218 -63.17 23.45 0.17
C LYS A 218 -64.69 23.33 0.23
N LEU A 219 -65.34 22.75 -0.79
CA LEU A 219 -66.77 22.44 -0.70
C LEU A 219 -67.06 21.33 0.31
N VAL A 220 -66.22 20.30 0.38
CA VAL A 220 -66.41 19.17 1.31
C VAL A 220 -66.31 19.61 2.77
N HIS A 221 -65.36 20.48 3.11
CA HIS A 221 -65.20 20.95 4.50
C HIS A 221 -66.34 21.84 5.03
N VAL A 222 -67.09 22.54 4.17
CA VAL A 222 -68.25 23.36 4.60
C VAL A 222 -69.44 22.49 5.04
N ALA A 223 -69.45 21.20 4.71
CA ALA A 223 -70.53 20.27 5.05
C ALA A 223 -70.34 19.52 6.38
N ALA A 224 -69.25 19.78 7.12
CA ALA A 224 -68.87 18.99 8.31
C ALA A 224 -68.98 19.74 9.66
N ASP A 225 -69.08 21.08 9.67
CA ASP A 225 -69.16 21.88 10.90
C ASP A 225 -70.61 21.93 11.45
N ASN A 226 -71.11 20.79 11.93
CA ASN A 226 -72.29 20.68 12.80
C ASN A 226 -72.35 19.31 13.50
N GLU A 227 -71.77 19.19 14.71
CA GLU A 227 -72.42 18.61 15.92
C GLU A 227 -71.45 18.45 17.14
N VAL A 228 -71.67 19.29 18.16
CA VAL A 228 -71.57 19.03 19.63
C VAL A 228 -70.19 18.72 20.30
N ALA A 229 -70.07 19.16 21.57
CA ALA A 229 -68.90 19.13 22.47
C ALA A 229 -68.70 17.76 23.21
N THR A 230 -67.75 17.50 24.13
CA THR A 230 -67.27 18.30 25.30
C THR A 230 -66.01 17.70 25.98
N ASP A 231 -65.16 18.54 26.62
CA ASP A 231 -64.31 18.31 27.84
C ASP A 231 -63.28 17.14 27.96
N SER A 232 -62.15 17.19 28.72
CA SER A 232 -61.49 18.26 29.54
C SER A 232 -60.02 17.90 29.97
N ALA A 233 -59.20 18.93 30.35
CA ALA A 233 -58.10 19.01 31.37
C ALA A 233 -56.93 17.95 31.49
N SER A 234 -55.74 18.19 32.09
CA SER A 234 -54.85 19.38 32.35
C SER A 234 -53.52 19.01 33.10
N ALA A 235 -52.40 19.74 32.89
CA ALA A 235 -51.20 19.92 33.80
C ALA A 235 -50.31 18.69 34.17
N SER A 236 -49.06 18.77 34.70
CA SER A 236 -47.99 19.81 34.87
C SER A 236 -46.60 19.19 35.25
N GLN A 237 -45.49 19.96 35.28
CA GLN A 237 -44.14 19.58 35.81
C GLN A 237 -43.89 20.15 37.24
N PRO A 238 -42.85 19.72 38.03
CA PRO A 238 -41.51 20.39 38.02
C PRO A 238 -40.28 19.52 38.50
N THR A 239 -39.13 20.17 38.78
CA THR A 239 -37.80 19.64 39.24
C THR A 239 -37.28 20.44 40.48
N PRO A 240 -35.98 20.46 40.96
CA PRO A 240 -34.78 19.59 40.87
C PRO A 240 -34.02 19.33 42.23
N GLY A 241 -32.85 18.63 42.21
CA GLY A 241 -31.78 18.66 43.27
C GLY A 241 -31.05 17.30 43.54
N GLU A 242 -29.83 17.20 44.14
CA GLU A 242 -28.72 18.19 44.27
C GLU A 242 -27.29 17.55 44.54
N THR A 243 -26.55 17.91 45.62
CA THR A 243 -25.05 17.85 45.76
C THR A 243 -24.35 16.77 46.62
N ARG A 244 -23.25 16.20 46.06
CA ARG A 244 -21.83 16.13 46.57
C ARG A 244 -21.29 15.05 47.58
N ALA A 245 -20.48 14.14 47.01
CA ALA A 245 -19.17 13.56 47.43
C ALA A 245 -18.98 12.57 48.63
N GLU A 246 -18.29 11.44 48.29
CA GLU A 246 -17.23 10.71 49.03
C GLU A 246 -17.55 10.05 50.41
N ALA A 247 -17.04 8.85 50.79
CA ALA A 247 -15.82 8.15 50.37
C ALA A 247 -15.82 6.60 50.62
N TRP A 248 -14.77 5.93 50.09
CA TRP A 248 -14.20 4.60 50.41
C TRP A 248 -14.81 3.26 49.89
N ARG A 249 -13.94 2.53 49.17
CA ARG A 249 -13.69 1.06 49.15
C ARG A 249 -14.57 0.09 48.32
N ASN A 250 -14.05 -0.17 47.11
CA ASN A 250 -13.71 -1.50 46.58
C ASN A 250 -14.78 -2.62 46.55
N ARG A 251 -15.49 -2.71 45.43
CA ARG A 251 -15.39 -3.91 44.57
C ARG A 251 -15.60 -3.55 43.10
N GLY A 252 -14.91 -4.24 42.19
CA GLY A 252 -14.87 -3.88 40.76
C GLY A 252 -16.18 -4.15 40.02
N ALA A 253 -16.48 -3.32 39.01
CA ALA A 253 -17.68 -3.44 38.20
C ALA A 253 -17.62 -4.67 37.27
N LEU A 254 -18.77 -5.33 37.09
CA LEU A 254 -18.94 -6.34 36.03
C LEU A 254 -19.16 -5.63 34.69
N ASN A 255 -18.15 -5.65 33.81
CA ASN A 255 -18.37 -5.37 32.39
C ASN A 255 -18.94 -6.63 31.74
N VAL A 256 -20.26 -6.65 31.53
CA VAL A 256 -20.95 -7.73 30.82
C VAL A 256 -20.71 -7.58 29.32
N ALA A 257 -19.82 -8.40 28.77
CA ALA A 257 -19.67 -8.59 27.33
C ALA A 257 -20.47 -9.84 26.88
N PRO A 258 -21.23 -9.78 25.77
CA PRO A 258 -21.90 -10.96 25.21
C PRO A 258 -20.91 -12.06 24.77
N GLY A 259 -21.30 -13.33 24.91
CA GLY A 259 -20.45 -14.49 24.60
C GLY A 259 -20.07 -14.61 23.11
N SER A 260 -18.91 -15.19 22.74
CA SER A 260 -18.31 -16.45 23.21
C SER A 260 -19.11 -17.70 22.81
N TRP A 261 -18.92 -18.15 21.56
CA TRP A 261 -19.52 -19.36 21.00
C TRP A 261 -18.48 -20.31 20.38
N MET A 262 -17.74 -21.03 21.23
CA MET A 262 -17.36 -22.43 20.97
C MET A 262 -16.73 -23.06 22.23
N PRO A 263 -17.28 -24.16 22.77
CA PRO A 263 -16.64 -24.91 23.85
C PRO A 263 -15.66 -25.95 23.28
N THR A 264 -14.44 -25.99 23.82
CA THR A 264 -13.48 -27.08 23.56
C THR A 264 -13.63 -28.19 24.60
N PRO A 265 -14.05 -29.41 24.24
CA PRO A 265 -14.07 -30.54 25.17
C PRO A 265 -12.65 -31.06 25.43
N SER A 266 -12.20 -30.99 26.67
CA SER A 266 -10.97 -31.63 27.14
C SER A 266 -11.19 -33.13 27.35
N PHE A 267 -10.41 -33.98 26.68
CA PHE A 267 -10.37 -35.42 26.94
C PHE A 267 -9.21 -35.76 27.89
N GLU A 268 -9.47 -35.68 29.19
CA GLU A 268 -8.76 -36.53 30.15
C GLU A 268 -9.40 -37.92 30.11
N LEU A 269 -8.66 -38.92 29.64
CA LEU A 269 -9.15 -40.29 29.60
C LEU A 269 -8.67 -41.06 30.84
N ASN A 270 -9.55 -41.25 31.81
CA ASN A 270 -9.29 -42.17 32.92
C ASN A 270 -9.06 -43.59 32.39
N ALA A 271 -7.95 -44.21 32.77
CA ALA A 271 -7.62 -45.56 32.36
C ALA A 271 -8.29 -46.62 33.24
N MET A 272 -9.10 -47.50 32.64
CA MET A 272 -9.27 -48.90 33.05
C MET A 272 -10.04 -49.70 31.99
N GLN A 273 -9.60 -50.95 31.77
CA GLN A 273 -10.25 -52.02 30.99
C GLN A 273 -10.40 -51.73 29.47
N SER A 274 -10.02 -52.62 28.54
CA SER A 274 -9.88 -54.07 28.62
C SER A 274 -8.76 -54.61 27.69
N GLU A 275 -8.27 -55.80 27.95
CA GLU A 275 -7.23 -56.47 27.16
C GLU A 275 -7.80 -57.16 25.90
N ARG A 276 -7.16 -56.95 24.73
CA ARG A 276 -6.94 -57.98 23.68
C ARG A 276 -6.13 -57.46 22.48
N ASN A 277 -5.52 -58.41 21.76
CA ASN A 277 -4.89 -58.28 20.43
C ASN A 277 -3.63 -57.40 20.32
N THR A 278 -2.61 -57.71 21.10
CA THR A 278 -1.22 -57.28 20.85
C THR A 278 -0.59 -58.08 19.69
N GLN A 279 -0.79 -57.67 18.44
CA GLN A 279 0.03 -58.16 17.31
C GLN A 279 0.21 -57.10 16.21
N ASP A 280 -0.86 -56.43 15.78
CA ASP A 280 -0.84 -55.45 14.67
C ASP A 280 -0.14 -54.11 15.02
N ALA A 281 0.18 -53.87 16.29
CA ALA A 281 0.77 -52.62 16.77
C ALA A 281 2.24 -52.41 16.34
N SER A 282 2.94 -53.47 15.91
CA SER A 282 4.34 -53.42 15.44
C SER A 282 4.48 -52.48 14.25
N ASP A 283 3.75 -52.77 13.18
CA ASP A 283 3.99 -52.15 11.88
C ASP A 283 3.44 -50.72 11.84
N SER A 284 2.37 -50.44 12.58
CA SER A 284 1.88 -49.06 12.79
C SER A 284 2.92 -48.21 13.52
N ALA A 285 3.58 -48.74 14.54
CA ALA A 285 4.59 -47.97 15.29
C ALA A 285 5.81 -47.61 14.45
N GLU A 286 6.24 -48.50 13.56
CA GLU A 286 7.34 -48.22 12.62
C GLU A 286 6.91 -47.24 11.51
N VAL A 287 5.68 -47.35 10.99
CA VAL A 287 5.12 -46.37 10.03
C VAL A 287 4.95 -44.99 10.67
N ASP A 288 4.41 -44.90 11.89
CA ASP A 288 4.30 -43.65 12.64
C ASP A 288 5.68 -43.06 12.98
N ARG A 289 6.67 -43.90 13.28
CA ARG A 289 8.06 -43.47 13.47
C ARG A 289 8.65 -42.88 12.18
N GLN A 290 8.53 -43.57 11.06
CA GLN A 290 9.01 -43.08 9.76
C GLN A 290 8.26 -41.81 9.32
N TYR A 291 6.96 -41.71 9.63
CA TYR A 291 6.17 -40.50 9.42
C TYR A 291 6.65 -39.33 10.28
N LEU A 292 6.93 -39.55 11.57
CA LEU A 292 7.50 -38.55 12.48
C LEU A 292 8.92 -38.13 12.08
N GLU A 293 9.76 -39.06 11.62
CA GLU A 293 11.07 -38.75 11.05
C GLU A 293 10.94 -37.96 9.72
N SER A 294 9.93 -38.25 8.89
CA SER A 294 9.62 -37.45 7.69
C SER A 294 9.17 -36.02 8.05
N ILE A 295 8.31 -35.84 9.05
CA ILE A 295 7.88 -34.53 9.55
C ILE A 295 9.07 -33.74 10.12
N ARG A 296 9.98 -34.41 10.84
CA ARG A 296 11.24 -33.80 11.30
C ARG A 296 12.13 -33.38 10.13
N SER A 297 12.21 -34.17 9.06
CA SER A 297 12.99 -33.81 7.86
C SER A 297 12.44 -32.58 7.13
N ILE A 298 11.11 -32.44 7.06
CA ILE A 298 10.41 -31.30 6.41
C ILE A 298 10.73 -29.97 7.11
N HIS A 299 11.11 -29.99 8.38
CA HIS A 299 11.48 -28.79 9.15
C HIS A 299 13.00 -28.58 9.29
N ARG A 300 13.84 -29.42 8.66
CA ARG A 300 15.29 -29.46 8.87
C ARG A 300 16.07 -28.63 7.84
N PHE A 301 15.98 -27.31 7.93
CA PHE A 301 16.80 -26.37 7.15
C PHE A 301 18.24 -26.21 7.70
N SER A 302 18.95 -27.33 7.91
CA SER A 302 20.41 -27.42 8.11
C SER A 302 20.85 -28.89 8.05
N ASP A 303 21.89 -29.20 7.27
CA ASP A 303 22.57 -30.51 7.26
C ASP A 303 23.88 -30.49 8.08
N ASP A 304 23.99 -29.54 9.00
CA ASP A 304 25.06 -29.49 9.99
C ASP A 304 24.87 -30.67 10.97
N ARG A 305 25.71 -31.70 10.84
CA ARG A 305 25.73 -32.87 11.70
C ARG A 305 26.56 -32.65 12.97
N GLU A 306 26.13 -31.73 13.84
CA GLU A 306 26.53 -31.79 15.25
C GLU A 306 25.52 -31.05 16.15
N ASP A 307 25.54 -31.43 17.43
CA ASP A 307 24.73 -30.97 18.56
C ASP A 307 23.20 -31.21 18.58
N VAL A 308 22.73 -31.56 19.77
CA VAL A 308 21.36 -31.94 20.11
C VAL A 308 20.47 -30.69 20.29
N PRO A 309 19.18 -30.70 19.89
CA PRO A 309 18.27 -29.57 20.14
C PRO A 309 18.06 -29.31 21.64
N GLN A 310 18.76 -28.31 22.18
CA GLN A 310 18.44 -27.74 23.48
C GLN A 310 17.03 -27.11 23.45
N ALA A 311 16.29 -27.19 24.56
CA ALA A 311 14.84 -27.04 24.58
C ALA A 311 14.31 -25.72 23.98
N LEU A 312 13.17 -25.83 23.28
CA LEU A 312 12.41 -24.79 22.58
C LEU A 312 12.58 -23.37 23.15
N ASP A 313 13.50 -22.61 22.54
CA ASP A 313 13.56 -21.18 22.72
C ASP A 313 12.31 -20.53 22.10
N GLY A 314 11.76 -19.51 22.77
CA GLY A 314 10.42 -19.01 22.45
C GLY A 314 10.28 -18.42 21.03
N PHE A 315 9.08 -18.56 20.44
CA PHE A 315 8.74 -18.17 19.07
C PHE A 315 9.09 -16.72 18.64
N PHE A 316 9.46 -15.83 19.56
CA PHE A 316 9.82 -14.43 19.33
C PHE A 316 11.13 -14.02 20.02
N ARG A 317 12.07 -14.96 20.25
CA ARG A 317 13.36 -14.65 20.87
C ARG A 317 14.42 -14.27 19.82
N PRO A 318 15.24 -13.23 20.05
CA PRO A 318 16.44 -12.99 19.25
C PRO A 318 17.36 -14.21 19.22
N SER A 319 17.97 -14.47 18.06
CA SER A 319 18.94 -15.55 17.93
C SER A 319 20.24 -15.18 18.66
N LYS A 320 20.69 -16.06 19.55
CA LYS A 320 22.00 -15.97 20.23
C LYS A 320 23.14 -16.65 19.47
N ARG A 321 22.84 -17.35 18.37
CA ARG A 321 23.87 -18.00 17.54
C ARG A 321 24.64 -16.91 16.79
N PRO A 322 25.99 -16.97 16.74
CA PRO A 322 26.77 -16.14 15.84
C PRO A 322 26.23 -16.21 14.41
N GLU A 323 26.26 -15.07 13.70
CA GLU A 323 25.95 -15.07 12.27
C GLU A 323 27.11 -15.69 11.49
N ALA A 324 26.79 -16.46 10.46
CA ALA A 324 27.82 -16.93 9.53
C ALA A 324 28.52 -15.73 8.87
N PRO A 325 29.87 -15.68 8.81
CA PRO A 325 30.60 -14.67 8.08
C PRO A 325 30.18 -14.62 6.60
N ILE A 326 30.31 -13.46 5.97
CA ILE A 326 29.99 -13.32 4.53
C ILE A 326 31.23 -13.72 3.73
N GLU A 327 31.16 -14.91 3.13
CA GLU A 327 32.26 -15.59 2.44
C GLU A 327 32.34 -15.22 0.94
N HIS A 328 32.41 -13.91 0.63
CA HIS A 328 32.55 -13.43 -0.75
C HIS A 328 33.92 -12.78 -0.98
N ASP A 329 34.56 -13.06 -2.12
CA ASP A 329 35.96 -12.70 -2.38
C ASP A 329 36.22 -11.20 -2.30
N ILE A 330 35.33 -10.36 -2.85
CA ILE A 330 35.39 -8.89 -2.71
C ILE A 330 35.44 -8.45 -1.24
N VAL A 331 34.62 -9.06 -0.37
CA VAL A 331 34.58 -8.72 1.06
C VAL A 331 35.87 -9.17 1.75
N LYS A 332 36.36 -10.38 1.43
CA LYS A 332 37.66 -10.89 1.91
C LYS A 332 38.82 -9.98 1.46
N GLN A 333 38.82 -9.52 0.21
CA GLN A 333 39.84 -8.62 -0.35
C GLN A 333 39.84 -7.25 0.32
N LEU A 334 38.67 -6.65 0.60
CA LEU A 334 38.56 -5.38 1.32
C LEU A 334 39.06 -5.49 2.78
N LEU A 335 38.81 -6.64 3.44
CA LEU A 335 39.30 -6.93 4.79
C LEU A 335 40.81 -7.25 4.85
N ILE A 336 41.39 -7.79 3.77
CA ILE A 336 42.83 -8.09 3.67
C ILE A 336 43.64 -6.83 3.33
N SER A 337 43.15 -6.02 2.39
CA SER A 337 43.79 -4.76 1.95
C SER A 337 43.72 -3.62 2.98
N GLY A 338 42.75 -3.67 3.90
CA GLY A 338 42.48 -2.59 4.86
C GLY A 338 41.54 -1.51 4.32
N GLU A 339 41.13 -1.57 3.04
CA GLU A 339 40.12 -0.66 2.49
C GLU A 339 38.79 -0.74 3.26
N ALA A 340 38.46 -1.89 3.85
CA ALA A 340 37.27 -2.05 4.69
C ALA A 340 37.26 -1.12 5.92
N ASP A 341 38.41 -0.80 6.52
CA ASP A 341 38.49 0.15 7.63
C ASP A 341 38.43 1.62 7.17
N VAL A 342 38.86 1.91 5.92
CA VAL A 342 38.67 3.23 5.29
C VAL A 342 37.19 3.47 5.00
N LEU A 343 36.50 2.48 4.40
CA LEU A 343 35.07 2.52 4.16
C LEU A 343 34.25 2.60 5.47
N LEU A 344 34.67 1.90 6.52
CA LEU A 344 34.08 2.02 7.86
C LEU A 344 34.24 3.43 8.46
N ASN A 345 35.34 4.13 8.17
CA ASN A 345 35.53 5.52 8.59
C ASN A 345 34.69 6.51 7.76
N ASP A 346 34.57 6.31 6.44
CA ASP A 346 33.64 7.09 5.61
C ASP A 346 32.19 6.95 6.14
N PHE A 347 31.75 5.74 6.49
CA PHE A 347 30.44 5.52 7.10
C PHE A 347 30.23 6.27 8.43
N ARG A 348 31.24 6.36 9.29
CA ARG A 348 31.14 7.11 10.57
C ARG A 348 30.81 8.58 10.36
N ASN A 349 31.29 9.17 9.26
CA ASN A 349 30.93 10.53 8.85
C ASN A 349 29.50 10.58 8.29
N MET A 350 29.12 9.60 7.47
CA MET A 350 27.78 9.49 6.89
C MET A 350 26.69 9.31 7.96
N SER A 351 26.94 8.53 9.03
CA SER A 351 25.95 8.25 10.08
C SER A 351 25.44 9.48 10.83
N ALA A 352 26.12 10.63 10.74
CA ALA A 352 25.65 11.89 11.33
C ALA A 352 24.28 12.35 10.77
N THR A 353 23.96 12.05 9.51
CA THR A 353 22.66 12.41 8.90
C THR A 353 21.58 11.33 9.05
N PHE A 354 21.95 10.16 9.58
CA PHE A 354 21.03 9.06 9.88
C PHE A 354 21.44 8.38 11.20
N PRO A 355 21.26 9.06 12.35
CA PRO A 355 21.89 8.68 13.62
C PRO A 355 21.28 7.46 14.33
N PHE A 356 20.52 6.64 13.60
CA PHE A 356 19.83 5.46 14.11
C PHE A 356 20.69 4.19 14.12
N VAL A 357 21.84 4.21 13.42
CA VAL A 357 22.84 3.12 13.41
C VAL A 357 24.24 3.70 13.57
N MET A 358 24.62 4.00 14.82
CA MET A 358 25.93 4.54 15.18
C MET A 358 26.95 3.43 15.47
N LEU A 359 28.16 3.55 14.93
CA LEU A 359 29.26 2.60 15.16
C LEU A 359 30.37 3.22 16.03
N PRO A 360 30.85 2.53 17.09
CA PRO A 360 31.91 3.05 17.95
C PRO A 360 33.20 3.30 17.17
N PRO A 361 34.01 4.32 17.47
CA PRO A 361 35.27 4.58 16.77
C PRO A 361 36.32 3.48 16.98
N GLN A 362 36.21 2.67 18.03
CA GLN A 362 37.18 1.60 18.36
C GLN A 362 36.94 0.26 17.63
N ILE A 363 35.78 0.04 16.99
CA ILE A 363 35.53 -1.23 16.30
C ILE A 363 36.25 -1.26 14.94
N THR A 364 36.96 -2.35 14.65
CA THR A 364 37.57 -2.59 13.33
C THR A 364 36.60 -3.30 12.39
N SER A 365 36.87 -3.19 11.09
CA SER A 365 36.15 -3.91 10.02
C SER A 365 36.06 -5.41 10.30
N LYS A 366 37.16 -6.03 10.74
CA LYS A 366 37.26 -7.46 11.05
C LYS A 366 36.37 -7.86 12.22
N GLN A 367 36.43 -7.11 13.33
CA GLN A 367 35.54 -7.32 14.48
C GLN A 367 34.06 -7.12 14.12
N LEU A 368 33.74 -6.22 13.18
CA LEU A 368 32.38 -6.04 12.68
C LEU A 368 31.95 -7.19 11.74
N HIS A 369 32.86 -7.78 10.95
CA HIS A 369 32.60 -9.00 10.15
C HIS A 369 32.29 -10.20 11.04
N GLU A 370 33.07 -10.38 12.11
CA GLU A 370 32.90 -11.48 13.07
C GLU A 370 31.61 -11.36 13.89
N SER A 371 31.22 -10.15 14.28
CA SER A 371 30.10 -9.92 15.22
C SER A 371 28.76 -9.56 14.55
N ARG A 372 28.78 -8.83 13.41
CA ARG A 372 27.59 -8.34 12.69
C ARG A 372 27.87 -8.30 11.17
N PRO A 373 28.14 -9.44 10.50
CA PRO A 373 28.61 -9.48 9.11
C PRO A 373 27.70 -8.73 8.14
N MET A 374 26.37 -8.85 8.27
CA MET A 374 25.42 -8.10 7.44
C MET A 374 25.54 -6.58 7.59
N LEU A 375 25.81 -6.09 8.80
CA LEU A 375 26.00 -4.66 9.06
C LEU A 375 27.29 -4.16 8.43
N LEU A 376 28.38 -4.94 8.48
CA LEU A 376 29.59 -4.61 7.72
C LEU A 376 29.29 -4.55 6.22
N LEU A 377 28.59 -5.53 5.64
CA LEU A 377 28.32 -5.52 4.19
C LEU A 377 27.51 -4.29 3.77
N ALA A 378 26.50 -3.89 4.54
CA ALA A 378 25.75 -2.64 4.30
C ALA A 378 26.66 -1.40 4.39
N VAL A 379 27.55 -1.34 5.40
CA VAL A 379 28.53 -0.25 5.57
C VAL A 379 29.51 -0.15 4.39
N LEU A 380 30.05 -1.27 3.93
CA LEU A 380 30.95 -1.32 2.76
C LEU A 380 30.23 -0.89 1.48
N LEU A 381 28.97 -1.32 1.30
CA LEU A 381 28.11 -0.98 0.16
C LEU A 381 27.85 0.53 0.08
N VAL A 382 27.34 1.15 1.15
CA VAL A 382 26.97 2.59 1.10
C VAL A 382 28.19 3.50 0.97
N SER A 383 29.30 3.12 1.60
CA SER A 383 30.56 3.90 1.57
C SER A 383 31.31 3.77 0.24
N SER A 384 31.02 2.74 -0.57
CA SER A 384 31.65 2.52 -1.88
C SER A 384 31.15 3.48 -2.99
N TRP A 385 30.43 4.56 -2.66
CA TRP A 385 29.81 5.50 -3.62
C TRP A 385 30.78 6.14 -4.63
N LYS A 386 32.09 6.19 -4.32
CA LYS A 386 33.16 6.66 -5.23
C LYS A 386 33.45 5.67 -6.37
N ASP A 387 32.97 4.44 -6.25
CA ASP A 387 33.20 3.31 -7.14
C ASP A 387 31.90 2.53 -7.37
N HIS A 388 31.10 3.06 -8.30
CA HIS A 388 29.79 2.50 -8.65
C HIS A 388 29.85 1.02 -9.07
N THR A 389 30.97 0.56 -9.66
CA THR A 389 31.10 -0.85 -10.07
C THR A 389 31.19 -1.77 -8.86
N ARG A 390 32.07 -1.46 -7.90
CA ARG A 390 32.14 -2.17 -6.61
C ARG A 390 30.84 -2.04 -5.83
N GLN A 391 30.22 -0.87 -5.83
CA GLN A 391 28.95 -0.64 -5.11
C GLN A 391 27.81 -1.51 -5.64
N MET A 392 27.66 -1.66 -6.95
CA MET A 392 26.62 -2.54 -7.53
C MET A 392 26.95 -4.03 -7.35
N GLN A 393 28.24 -4.42 -7.31
CA GLN A 393 28.63 -5.78 -6.90
C GLN A 393 28.23 -6.05 -5.44
N LEU A 394 28.50 -5.11 -4.53
CA LEU A 394 28.11 -5.21 -3.12
C LEU A 394 26.59 -5.20 -2.93
N ASP A 395 25.81 -4.47 -3.75
CA ASP A 395 24.34 -4.53 -3.79
C ASP A 395 23.83 -5.94 -4.15
N SER A 396 24.39 -6.55 -5.20
CA SER A 396 24.03 -7.92 -5.58
C SER A 396 24.30 -8.93 -4.46
N ILE A 397 25.44 -8.81 -3.77
CA ILE A 397 25.79 -9.67 -2.63
C ILE A 397 24.86 -9.38 -1.45
N PHE A 398 24.57 -8.12 -1.15
CA PHE A 398 23.71 -7.72 -0.03
C PHE A 398 22.27 -8.20 -0.22
N ARG A 399 21.69 -8.06 -1.42
CA ARG A 399 20.34 -8.56 -1.71
C ARG A 399 20.26 -10.09 -1.64
N MET A 400 21.29 -10.79 -2.09
CA MET A 400 21.38 -12.26 -2.01
C MET A 400 21.48 -12.72 -0.55
N GLU A 401 22.40 -12.16 0.24
CA GLU A 401 22.58 -12.49 1.66
C GLU A 401 21.37 -12.05 2.50
N PHE A 402 20.73 -10.94 2.17
CA PHE A 402 19.50 -10.49 2.82
C PHE A 402 18.34 -11.47 2.56
N ALA A 403 18.09 -11.86 1.30
CA ALA A 403 17.08 -12.87 0.96
C ALA A 403 17.38 -14.22 1.62
N ASN A 404 18.65 -14.64 1.65
CA ASN A 404 19.09 -15.83 2.39
C ASN A 404 18.77 -15.72 3.88
N ARG A 405 19.18 -14.64 4.55
CA ARG A 405 19.01 -14.44 6.01
C ARG A 405 17.60 -14.00 6.44
N THR A 406 16.66 -13.80 5.52
CA THR A 406 15.25 -13.47 5.85
C THR A 406 14.22 -14.50 5.37
N ILE A 407 14.42 -15.09 4.19
CA ILE A 407 13.42 -15.99 3.56
C ILE A 407 13.88 -17.45 3.59
N ILE A 408 15.15 -17.71 3.28
CA ILE A 408 15.66 -19.10 3.12
C ILE A 408 16.08 -19.69 4.47
N GLN A 409 16.86 -18.94 5.24
CA GLN A 409 17.35 -19.25 6.59
C GLN A 409 17.08 -18.05 7.52
N PRO A 410 15.83 -17.79 7.92
CA PRO A 410 15.46 -16.59 8.70
C PRO A 410 16.31 -16.41 9.96
N ARG A 411 17.05 -15.29 10.02
CA ARG A 411 17.85 -14.86 11.17
C ARG A 411 17.17 -13.71 11.89
N ARG A 412 17.33 -13.68 13.21
CA ARG A 412 16.64 -12.76 14.13
C ARG A 412 17.66 -12.03 15.00
N THR A 413 18.41 -11.12 14.37
CA THR A 413 19.54 -10.40 15.00
C THR A 413 19.39 -8.89 14.86
N LEU A 414 19.96 -8.14 15.81
CA LEU A 414 20.03 -6.67 15.73
C LEU A 414 20.92 -6.22 14.56
N GLY A 415 21.98 -6.97 14.23
CA GLY A 415 22.86 -6.70 13.10
C GLY A 415 22.12 -6.73 11.75
N LEU A 416 21.20 -7.68 11.55
CA LEU A 416 20.38 -7.73 10.35
C LEU A 416 19.45 -6.51 10.25
N VAL A 417 18.73 -6.15 11.32
CA VAL A 417 17.87 -4.94 11.35
C VAL A 417 18.68 -3.67 11.05
N GLN A 418 19.82 -3.50 11.72
CA GLN A 418 20.73 -2.37 11.50
C GLN A 418 21.27 -2.33 10.06
N SER A 419 21.59 -3.47 9.46
CA SER A 419 22.08 -3.54 8.08
C SER A 419 21.07 -3.03 7.06
N VAL A 420 19.78 -3.35 7.24
CA VAL A 420 18.73 -2.90 6.34
C VAL A 420 18.44 -1.41 6.55
N LEU A 421 18.51 -0.91 7.78
CA LEU A 421 18.41 0.53 8.06
C LEU A 421 19.54 1.33 7.37
N VAL A 422 20.78 0.84 7.41
CA VAL A 422 21.93 1.45 6.69
C VAL A 422 21.72 1.40 5.17
N TYR A 423 21.31 0.25 4.64
CA TYR A 423 21.04 0.10 3.21
C TYR A 423 19.91 1.03 2.71
N LEU A 424 18.83 1.17 3.47
CA LEU A 424 17.69 2.03 3.11
C LEU A 424 17.98 3.52 3.27
N SER A 425 18.84 3.91 4.21
CA SER A 425 19.24 5.31 4.42
C SER A 425 20.18 5.86 3.34
N TRP A 426 20.77 5.02 2.48
CA TRP A 426 21.50 5.44 1.26
C TRP A 426 21.00 4.74 -0.02
N TYR A 427 19.70 4.41 -0.06
CA TYR A 427 19.08 3.68 -1.18
C TYR A 427 19.24 4.36 -2.56
N HIS A 428 19.49 5.68 -2.61
CA HIS A 428 19.72 6.41 -3.86
C HIS A 428 20.94 5.91 -4.65
N PHE A 429 22.00 5.43 -3.98
CA PHE A 429 23.19 4.93 -4.67
C PHE A 429 22.99 3.57 -5.36
N VAL A 430 22.03 2.77 -4.89
CA VAL A 430 21.67 1.43 -5.41
C VAL A 430 20.26 1.41 -6.03
N PHE A 431 19.76 2.61 -6.37
CA PHE A 431 18.44 2.78 -6.92
C PHE A 431 18.34 2.22 -8.34
N SER A 432 17.34 1.39 -8.60
CA SER A 432 16.99 0.96 -9.95
C SER A 432 15.48 0.84 -10.09
N HIS A 433 14.90 1.63 -10.98
CA HIS A 433 13.48 1.59 -11.34
C HIS A 433 12.96 0.17 -11.65
N LYS A 434 13.78 -0.70 -12.30
CA LYS A 434 13.43 -2.11 -12.59
C LYS A 434 13.22 -2.96 -11.34
N THR A 435 13.93 -2.66 -10.26
CA THR A 435 14.00 -3.50 -9.04
C THR A 435 13.74 -2.68 -7.77
N GLN A 436 13.00 -1.57 -7.91
CA GLN A 436 12.61 -0.68 -6.82
C GLN A 436 11.65 -1.41 -5.88
N GLN A 437 12.13 -1.70 -4.68
CA GLN A 437 11.37 -2.45 -3.66
C GLN A 437 11.32 -1.71 -2.33
N ILE A 438 11.58 -0.40 -2.32
CA ILE A 438 11.79 0.39 -1.11
C ILE A 438 10.68 0.21 -0.06
N PHE A 439 9.40 0.35 -0.43
CA PHE A 439 8.27 0.16 0.49
C PHE A 439 8.20 -1.27 1.06
N PHE A 440 8.48 -2.28 0.23
CA PHE A 440 8.52 -3.68 0.68
C PHE A 440 9.66 -3.91 1.69
N LEU A 441 10.87 -3.44 1.38
CA LEU A 441 12.05 -3.59 2.25
C LEU A 441 11.88 -2.87 3.60
N HIS A 442 11.20 -1.71 3.62
CA HIS A 442 10.81 -1.03 4.85
C HIS A 442 9.87 -1.90 5.70
N ASN A 443 8.85 -2.50 5.10
CA ASN A 443 7.94 -3.41 5.81
C ASN A 443 8.64 -4.69 6.30
N VAL A 444 9.64 -5.20 5.58
CA VAL A 444 10.45 -6.34 6.06
C VAL A 444 11.31 -5.95 7.27
N VAL A 445 11.97 -4.79 7.29
CA VAL A 445 12.76 -4.38 8.48
C VAL A 445 11.89 -4.04 9.69
N ILE A 446 10.68 -3.50 9.48
CA ILE A 446 9.67 -3.36 10.55
C ILE A 446 9.28 -4.75 11.08
N GLY A 447 8.98 -5.70 10.19
CA GLY A 447 8.68 -7.09 10.55
C GLY A 447 9.80 -7.71 11.39
N LEU A 448 11.05 -7.64 10.93
CA LEU A 448 12.23 -8.14 11.66
C LEU A 448 12.40 -7.46 13.03
N ALA A 449 12.20 -6.14 13.12
CA ALA A 449 12.30 -5.40 14.37
C ALA A 449 11.23 -5.81 15.40
N LEU A 450 10.02 -6.15 14.93
CA LEU A 450 8.97 -6.72 15.78
C LEU A 450 9.32 -8.16 16.19
N ASP A 451 9.82 -8.98 15.25
CA ASP A 451 10.17 -10.39 15.43
C ASP A 451 11.30 -10.64 16.44
N ILE A 452 12.22 -9.68 16.60
CA ILE A 452 13.29 -9.69 17.63
C ILE A 452 12.90 -8.97 18.93
N GLY A 453 11.64 -8.54 19.07
CA GLY A 453 11.13 -7.86 20.25
C GLY A 453 11.81 -6.52 20.54
N LEU A 454 12.02 -5.67 19.51
CA LEU A 454 12.40 -4.27 19.75
C LEU A 454 11.24 -3.45 20.32
N HIS A 455 10.01 -3.73 19.89
CA HIS A 455 8.81 -3.27 20.60
C HIS A 455 8.70 -3.99 21.95
N GLN A 456 8.48 -3.25 23.04
CA GLN A 456 8.47 -3.81 24.41
C GLN A 456 7.06 -3.97 25.00
N ASP A 457 6.02 -3.64 24.22
CA ASP A 457 4.68 -3.37 24.74
C ASP A 457 3.79 -4.62 24.89
N PHE A 458 4.07 -5.72 24.18
CA PHE A 458 3.26 -6.93 24.24
C PHE A 458 3.59 -7.82 25.43
N GLN A 459 2.87 -7.62 26.53
CA GLN A 459 2.54 -8.73 27.42
C GLN A 459 1.63 -9.71 26.65
N PRO A 460 1.88 -11.04 26.70
CA PRO A 460 1.01 -12.01 26.03
C PRO A 460 -0.43 -11.90 26.54
N ILE A 461 -1.41 -11.80 25.63
CA ILE A 461 -2.84 -11.86 25.97
C ILE A 461 -3.19 -13.32 26.26
N GLY A 462 -2.95 -13.72 27.51
CA GLY A 462 -3.14 -15.05 28.04
C GLY A 462 -2.86 -15.05 29.54
N SER A 463 -3.40 -16.04 30.26
CA SER A 463 -3.24 -16.13 31.72
C SER A 463 -1.75 -16.15 32.13
N PRO A 464 -1.38 -15.48 33.24
CA PRO A 464 0.01 -15.44 33.69
C PRO A 464 0.44 -16.84 34.12
N MET A 465 1.15 -17.55 33.24
CA MET A 465 1.83 -18.80 33.60
C MET A 465 2.74 -18.53 34.81
N PRO A 466 2.56 -19.26 35.93
CA PRO A 466 3.40 -19.07 37.09
C PRO A 466 4.88 -19.28 36.72
N GLN A 467 5.70 -18.29 37.07
CA GLN A 467 7.16 -18.43 37.12
C GLN A 467 7.88 -18.79 35.80
N ARG A 468 7.54 -18.16 34.67
CA ARG A 468 8.58 -17.90 33.65
C ARG A 468 9.28 -16.59 34.02
N PRO A 469 10.56 -16.60 34.44
CA PRO A 469 11.26 -15.37 34.80
C PRO A 469 11.27 -14.41 33.61
N LYS A 470 10.99 -13.12 33.85
CA LYS A 470 11.29 -12.09 32.85
C LYS A 470 12.77 -12.21 32.52
N ALA A 471 13.10 -12.29 31.23
CA ALA A 471 14.50 -12.29 30.82
C ALA A 471 15.18 -11.02 31.37
N PRO A 472 16.43 -11.10 31.89
CA PRO A 472 17.12 -9.91 32.31
C PRO A 472 17.21 -8.93 31.13
N PRO A 473 17.07 -7.61 31.36
CA PRO A 473 17.21 -6.64 30.29
C PRO A 473 18.60 -6.75 29.65
N PRO A 474 18.73 -6.48 28.34
CA PRO A 474 20.04 -6.48 27.69
C PRO A 474 20.94 -5.38 28.31
N PRO A 475 22.28 -5.48 28.16
CA PRO A 475 23.20 -4.48 28.69
C PRO A 475 22.82 -3.06 28.23
N PRO A 476 22.97 -2.00 29.06
CA PRO A 476 22.46 -0.65 28.73
C PRO A 476 22.88 -0.11 27.35
N ARG A 477 24.10 -0.44 26.90
CA ARG A 477 24.60 -0.14 25.56
C ARG A 477 23.77 -0.82 24.45
N GLU A 478 23.49 -2.11 24.59
CA GLU A 478 22.66 -2.85 23.64
C GLU A 478 21.21 -2.35 23.68
N GLN A 479 20.69 -1.99 24.86
CA GLN A 479 19.36 -1.38 25.00
C GLN A 479 19.27 -0.04 24.23
N ARG A 480 20.30 0.83 24.32
CA ARG A 480 20.37 2.05 23.50
C ARG A 480 20.47 1.76 22.01
N GLU A 481 21.30 0.81 21.59
CA GLU A 481 21.39 0.40 20.18
C GLU A 481 20.06 -0.15 19.64
N ARG A 482 19.28 -0.86 20.48
CA ARG A 482 17.91 -1.30 20.17
C ARG A 482 16.94 -0.13 20.05
N HIS A 483 16.98 0.85 20.97
CA HIS A 483 16.17 2.06 20.86
C HIS A 483 16.46 2.83 19.56
N ARG A 484 17.74 3.11 19.27
CA ARG A 484 18.14 3.82 18.04
C ARG A 484 17.64 3.10 16.79
N ALA A 485 17.83 1.78 16.70
CA ALA A 485 17.35 0.99 15.56
C ALA A 485 15.83 1.05 15.39
N PHE A 486 15.05 0.90 16.47
CA PHE A 486 13.58 0.92 16.38
C PHE A 486 13.03 2.32 16.03
N LEU A 487 13.63 3.38 16.58
CA LEU A 487 13.33 4.76 16.20
C LEU A 487 13.68 5.02 14.72
N GLY A 488 14.75 4.40 14.20
CA GLY A 488 15.08 4.40 12.78
C GLY A 488 14.04 3.71 11.90
N CYS A 489 13.51 2.56 12.35
CA CYS A 489 12.38 1.89 11.69
C CYS A 489 11.16 2.82 11.61
N TYR A 490 10.77 3.47 12.71
CA TYR A 490 9.65 4.43 12.70
C TYR A 490 9.91 5.63 11.79
N TYR A 491 11.09 6.26 11.92
CA TYR A 491 11.46 7.45 11.14
C TYR A 491 11.39 7.19 9.64
N LEU A 492 11.96 6.08 9.18
CA LEU A 492 11.92 5.69 7.78
C LEU A 492 10.53 5.21 7.33
N SER A 493 9.78 4.49 8.18
CA SER A 493 8.42 4.02 7.87
C SER A 493 7.47 5.19 7.57
N SER A 494 7.43 6.19 8.47
CA SER A 494 6.60 7.39 8.28
C SER A 494 7.08 8.21 7.07
N MET A 495 8.39 8.36 6.88
CA MET A 495 8.96 9.10 5.73
C MET A 495 8.57 8.47 4.37
N VAL A 496 8.74 7.16 4.21
CA VAL A 496 8.39 6.48 2.94
C VAL A 496 6.87 6.35 2.75
N ALA A 497 6.10 6.19 3.83
CA ALA A 497 4.64 6.21 3.78
C ALA A 497 4.12 7.55 3.25
N ALA A 498 4.55 8.66 3.84
CA ALA A 498 4.22 10.01 3.39
C ALA A 498 4.71 10.27 1.96
N GLY A 499 5.97 9.92 1.67
CA GLY A 499 6.58 10.11 0.36
C GLY A 499 5.85 9.37 -0.77
N LEU A 500 5.33 8.16 -0.53
CA LEU A 500 4.65 7.33 -1.54
C LEU A 500 3.11 7.39 -1.47
N GLN A 501 2.55 8.19 -0.56
CA GLN A 501 1.12 8.19 -0.21
C GLN A 501 0.56 6.78 0.09
N LYS A 502 1.36 5.95 0.77
CA LYS A 502 0.99 4.59 1.23
C LYS A 502 0.84 4.57 2.76
N PRO A 503 -0.01 3.71 3.35
CA PRO A 503 -0.24 3.73 4.81
C PRO A 503 1.02 3.46 5.64
N ASN A 504 1.28 4.29 6.66
CA ASN A 504 2.33 4.03 7.65
C ASN A 504 1.86 2.92 8.61
N LEU A 505 2.47 1.73 8.53
CA LEU A 505 2.11 0.58 9.38
C LEU A 505 2.80 0.60 10.76
N LEU A 506 3.89 1.35 10.92
CA LEU A 506 4.53 1.60 12.21
C LEU A 506 4.18 3.02 12.68
N LYS A 507 3.03 3.16 13.32
CA LYS A 507 2.62 4.43 13.95
C LYS A 507 3.40 4.71 15.24
N HIS A 508 3.49 5.98 15.59
CA HIS A 508 4.20 6.44 16.78
C HIS A 508 3.54 5.97 18.09
N THR A 509 4.35 5.61 19.10
CA THR A 509 3.88 5.29 20.47
C THR A 509 4.55 6.19 21.52
N PRO A 510 3.93 6.48 22.68
CA PRO A 510 4.54 7.35 23.71
C PRO A 510 5.94 6.88 24.16
N VAL A 511 6.12 5.56 24.20
CA VAL A 511 7.39 4.88 24.51
C VAL A 511 8.52 5.25 23.55
N MET A 512 8.23 5.55 22.27
CA MET A 512 9.23 6.07 21.34
C MET A 512 9.73 7.47 21.73
N THR A 513 8.86 8.36 22.22
CA THR A 513 9.27 9.66 22.76
C THR A 513 10.14 9.48 24.01
N GLU A 514 9.74 8.60 24.93
CA GLU A 514 10.50 8.29 26.15
C GLU A 514 11.90 7.74 25.82
N TRP A 515 12.01 6.83 24.86
CA TRP A 515 13.30 6.31 24.38
C TRP A 515 14.16 7.37 23.70
N ALA A 516 13.57 8.26 22.90
CA ALA A 516 14.30 9.35 22.27
C ALA A 516 14.79 10.40 23.30
N GLN A 517 14.02 10.65 24.36
CA GLN A 517 14.43 11.49 25.49
C GLN A 517 15.52 10.81 26.34
N SER A 518 15.40 9.51 26.61
CA SER A 518 16.42 8.71 27.31
C SER A 518 17.75 8.70 26.55
N LEU A 519 17.74 8.55 25.22
CA LEU A 519 18.93 8.66 24.40
C LEU A 519 19.57 10.07 24.51
N LYS A 520 18.76 11.13 24.46
CA LYS A 520 19.23 12.51 24.65
C LYS A 520 19.82 12.77 26.04
N GLN A 521 19.34 12.08 27.09
CA GLN A 521 19.87 12.17 28.45
C GLN A 521 21.17 11.38 28.62
N ASP A 522 21.24 10.15 28.11
CA ASP A 522 22.43 9.29 28.16
C ASP A 522 23.59 9.84 27.31
N ARG A 523 23.28 10.50 26.18
CA ARG A 523 24.22 11.15 25.23
C ARG A 523 25.51 10.36 25.00
N GLU A 524 25.36 9.10 24.58
CA GLU A 524 26.49 8.23 24.23
C GLU A 524 27.12 8.63 22.88
N TYR A 525 26.34 9.25 21.99
CA TYR A 525 26.83 10.00 20.83
C TYR A 525 26.21 11.41 20.84
N GLU A 526 26.91 12.42 20.32
CA GLU A 526 26.36 13.78 20.23
C GLU A 526 25.08 13.86 19.38
N THR A 527 24.97 12.97 18.40
CA THR A 527 23.81 12.81 17.54
C THR A 527 22.57 12.28 18.26
N ASP A 528 22.67 11.77 19.50
CA ASP A 528 21.51 11.30 20.26
C ASP A 528 20.51 12.44 20.56
N GLU A 529 20.99 13.68 20.70
CA GLU A 529 20.11 14.86 20.78
C GLU A 529 19.36 15.10 19.45
N THR A 530 20.02 14.83 18.31
CA THR A 530 19.40 14.96 16.97
C THR A 530 18.30 13.93 16.77
N ILE A 531 18.43 12.72 17.31
CA ILE A 531 17.36 11.69 17.28
C ILE A 531 16.07 12.25 17.90
N SER A 532 16.15 12.86 19.08
CA SER A 532 14.99 13.42 19.78
C SER A 532 14.26 14.49 18.95
N LEU A 533 15.01 15.35 18.24
CA LEU A 533 14.46 16.39 17.38
C LEU A 533 13.88 15.83 16.06
N LEU A 534 14.55 14.84 15.45
CA LEU A 534 14.06 14.17 14.24
C LEU A 534 12.78 13.38 14.49
N ILE A 535 12.65 12.72 15.64
CA ILE A 535 11.45 11.95 16.00
C ILE A 535 10.27 12.86 16.33
N SER A 536 10.46 13.96 17.07
CA SER A 536 9.38 14.91 17.35
C SER A 536 8.91 15.63 16.08
N LEU A 537 9.80 15.99 15.16
CA LEU A 537 9.41 16.54 13.86
C LEU A 537 8.70 15.50 12.98
N ARG A 538 9.12 14.22 13.05
CA ARG A 538 8.46 13.12 12.33
C ARG A 538 7.02 12.87 12.82
N GLN A 539 6.75 13.05 14.12
CA GLN A 539 5.38 13.06 14.67
C GLN A 539 4.54 14.22 14.12
N ILE A 540 5.16 15.37 13.85
CA ILE A 540 4.46 16.52 13.22
C ILE A 540 4.22 16.25 11.72
N ASP A 541 5.18 15.67 10.99
CA ASP A 541 4.99 15.17 9.61
C ASP A 541 3.81 14.16 9.56
N ASP A 542 3.73 13.20 10.48
CA ASP A 542 2.60 12.25 10.58
C ASP A 542 1.26 12.97 10.83
N GLN A 543 1.22 13.97 11.72
CA GLN A 543 0.02 14.79 11.97
C GLN A 543 -0.43 15.55 10.70
N VAL A 544 0.50 16.10 9.92
CA VAL A 544 0.19 16.76 8.64
C VAL A 544 -0.45 15.77 7.67
N GLN A 545 0.11 14.57 7.52
CA GLN A 545 -0.41 13.56 6.60
C GLN A 545 -1.80 13.06 7.02
N ASP A 546 -1.97 12.61 8.28
CA ASP A 546 -3.23 12.05 8.78
C ASP A 546 -4.36 13.10 8.78
N ALA A 547 -4.07 14.39 9.02
CA ALA A 547 -5.09 15.45 9.07
C ALA A 547 -5.43 16.06 7.71
N LEU A 548 -4.48 16.18 6.78
CA LEU A 548 -4.67 16.94 5.53
C LEU A 548 -4.59 16.11 4.25
N PHE A 549 -3.89 14.96 4.24
CA PHE A 549 -3.58 14.21 3.01
C PHE A 549 -4.28 12.84 2.91
N THR A 550 -5.22 12.53 3.80
CA THR A 550 -6.13 11.39 3.64
C THR A 550 -7.10 11.58 2.47
N ALA A 551 -7.61 10.49 1.89
CA ALA A 551 -8.43 10.52 0.67
C ALA A 551 -9.69 11.41 0.75
N ASP A 552 -10.29 11.52 1.93
CA ASP A 552 -11.40 12.43 2.20
C ASP A 552 -10.91 13.88 2.38
N ALA A 553 -9.80 14.08 3.09
CA ALA A 553 -9.24 15.41 3.35
C ALA A 553 -8.67 16.08 2.10
N LEU A 554 -8.12 15.32 1.14
CA LEU A 554 -7.62 15.83 -0.14
C LEU A 554 -8.69 16.56 -0.97
N GLN A 555 -9.96 16.21 -0.80
CA GLN A 555 -11.10 16.85 -1.47
C GLN A 555 -11.56 18.14 -0.78
N LEU A 556 -11.08 18.43 0.44
CA LEU A 556 -11.44 19.62 1.19
C LEU A 556 -10.54 20.81 0.80
N PRO A 557 -11.12 21.97 0.44
CA PRO A 557 -10.36 23.21 0.26
C PRO A 557 -9.90 23.77 1.60
N LEU A 558 -8.89 24.64 1.59
CA LEU A 558 -8.40 25.34 2.80
C LEU A 558 -9.47 26.22 3.48
N SER A 559 -10.58 26.51 2.80
CA SER A 559 -11.74 27.18 3.39
C SER A 559 -12.59 26.30 4.31
N ASP A 560 -12.38 24.97 4.39
CA ASP A 560 -12.99 24.12 5.41
C ASP A 560 -12.44 24.50 6.81
N GLY A 561 -13.35 24.73 7.76
CA GLY A 561 -12.99 25.19 9.10
C GLY A 561 -12.09 24.23 9.88
N ARG A 562 -12.16 22.92 9.63
CA ARG A 562 -11.27 21.92 10.24
C ARG A 562 -9.90 21.98 9.59
N ALA A 563 -9.83 22.06 8.25
CA ALA A 563 -8.57 22.19 7.53
C ALA A 563 -7.79 23.43 8.01
N LEU A 564 -8.45 24.59 8.09
CA LEU A 564 -7.84 25.83 8.57
C LEU A 564 -7.41 25.76 10.05
N MET A 565 -8.17 25.06 10.90
CA MET A 565 -7.81 24.86 12.31
C MET A 565 -6.62 23.89 12.47
N HIS A 566 -6.57 22.80 11.70
CA HIS A 566 -5.41 21.89 11.67
C HIS A 566 -4.15 22.61 11.19
N VAL A 567 -4.24 23.40 10.11
CA VAL A 567 -3.11 24.20 9.61
C VAL A 567 -2.57 25.10 10.73
N ARG A 568 -3.42 25.92 11.36
CA ARG A 568 -3.00 26.84 12.43
C ARG A 568 -2.43 26.12 13.65
N PHE A 569 -3.03 25.00 14.07
CA PHE A 569 -2.58 24.24 15.24
C PHE A 569 -1.20 23.60 15.00
N ILE A 570 -0.97 23.04 13.81
CA ILE A 570 0.30 22.42 13.45
C ILE A 570 1.39 23.47 13.19
N ASP A 571 1.05 24.63 12.62
CA ASP A 571 2.00 25.72 12.40
C ASP A 571 2.56 26.27 13.73
N VAL A 572 1.70 26.37 14.76
CA VAL A 572 2.11 26.72 16.13
C VAL A 572 2.99 25.62 16.77
N GLN A 573 2.74 24.33 16.51
CA GLN A 573 3.63 23.26 16.96
C GLN A 573 5.02 23.36 16.29
N LEU A 574 5.06 23.61 14.98
CA LEU A 574 6.32 23.82 14.24
C LEU A 574 7.10 25.02 14.76
N ASP A 575 6.44 26.14 15.01
CA ASP A 575 7.09 27.34 15.52
C ASP A 575 7.46 27.22 17.02
N SER A 576 6.95 26.23 17.76
CA SER A 576 7.52 25.83 19.06
C SER A 576 8.75 24.95 18.88
N TRP A 577 8.64 23.89 18.08
CA TRP A 577 9.74 22.99 17.76
C TRP A 577 10.98 23.75 17.27
N LYS A 578 10.81 24.76 16.40
CA LYS A 578 11.93 25.58 15.89
C LYS A 578 12.53 26.53 16.94
N ARG A 579 11.78 26.96 17.95
CA ARG A 579 12.32 27.72 19.11
C ARG A 579 13.05 26.82 20.11
N GLU A 580 12.66 25.55 20.19
CA GLU A 580 13.25 24.53 21.06
C GLU A 580 14.47 23.83 20.42
N CYS A 581 14.66 24.01 19.11
CA CYS A 581 15.74 23.41 18.32
C CYS A 581 17.09 24.13 18.52
N SER A 582 17.91 23.61 19.44
CA SER A 582 19.23 24.16 19.79
C SER A 582 20.44 23.39 19.23
N CYS A 583 20.23 22.32 18.45
CA CYS A 583 21.29 21.38 18.06
C CYS A 583 22.13 21.90 16.88
N VAL A 584 23.16 22.70 17.18
CA VAL A 584 24.07 23.35 16.20
C VAL A 584 24.72 22.33 15.23
N ALA A 585 25.18 21.18 15.74
CA ALA A 585 25.88 20.18 14.93
C ALA A 585 25.05 19.65 13.75
N SER A 586 23.73 19.56 13.92
CA SER A 586 22.79 19.02 12.93
C SER A 586 21.91 20.10 12.28
N GLN A 587 22.21 21.39 12.48
CA GLN A 587 21.34 22.50 12.11
C GLN A 587 20.88 22.46 10.65
N ARG A 588 21.77 22.18 9.69
CA ARG A 588 21.43 22.11 8.25
C ARG A 588 20.45 20.96 7.92
N LEU A 589 20.58 19.81 8.58
CA LEU A 589 19.68 18.65 8.41
C LEU A 589 18.30 18.92 9.02
N LEU A 590 18.29 19.53 10.21
CA LEU A 590 17.08 19.90 10.93
C LEU A 590 16.32 21.00 10.18
N GLU A 591 17.02 21.96 9.57
CA GLU A 591 16.42 23.02 8.74
C GLU A 591 15.87 22.48 7.41
N LEU A 592 16.55 21.53 6.74
CA LEU A 592 15.96 20.80 5.60
C LEU A 592 14.65 20.11 6.00
N SER A 593 14.66 19.34 7.08
CA SER A 593 13.47 18.63 7.55
C SER A 593 12.33 19.60 7.90
N PHE A 594 12.62 20.66 8.65
CA PHE A 594 11.64 21.67 9.05
C PHE A 594 11.03 22.38 7.84
N SER A 595 11.87 22.80 6.89
CA SER A 595 11.45 23.50 5.67
C SER A 595 10.52 22.62 4.83
N TYR A 596 10.82 21.33 4.73
CA TYR A 596 9.92 20.37 4.07
C TYR A 596 8.56 20.27 4.78
N THR A 597 8.54 20.06 6.11
CA THR A 597 7.31 19.92 6.88
C THR A 597 6.44 21.18 6.82
N LYS A 598 7.03 22.38 6.96
CA LYS A 598 6.28 23.65 6.86
C LYS A 598 5.79 23.91 5.43
N MET A 599 6.56 23.53 4.40
CA MET A 599 6.07 23.57 3.01
C MET A 599 4.88 22.62 2.80
N GLN A 600 4.96 21.37 3.27
CA GLN A 600 3.87 20.40 3.11
C GLN A 600 2.60 20.82 3.85
N LEU A 601 2.73 21.32 5.08
CA LEU A 601 1.63 21.89 5.88
C LEU A 601 0.83 22.94 5.11
N HIS A 602 1.52 23.90 4.48
CA HIS A 602 0.87 25.00 3.77
C HIS A 602 0.53 24.70 2.30
N SER A 603 1.08 23.64 1.70
CA SER A 603 0.77 23.23 0.31
C SER A 603 -0.71 22.91 0.06
N VAL A 604 -1.49 22.65 1.11
CA VAL A 604 -2.97 22.60 1.10
C VAL A 604 -3.62 23.82 0.41
N ALA A 605 -2.95 24.98 0.43
CA ALA A 605 -3.42 26.20 -0.22
C ALA A 605 -3.43 26.14 -1.76
N LEU A 606 -2.70 25.20 -2.38
CA LEU A 606 -2.71 24.94 -3.82
C LEU A 606 -3.97 24.20 -4.31
N ARG A 607 -4.83 23.73 -3.40
CA ARG A 607 -6.08 23.04 -3.77
C ARG A 607 -7.06 24.02 -4.44
N PRO A 608 -7.85 23.56 -5.44
CA PRO A 608 -8.93 24.36 -6.02
C PRO A 608 -9.85 24.93 -4.94
N SER A 609 -10.17 26.20 -5.06
CA SER A 609 -10.94 26.98 -4.08
C SER A 609 -12.20 27.51 -4.77
N PRO A 610 -13.36 27.58 -4.08
CA PRO A 610 -14.60 28.06 -4.71
C PRO A 610 -14.47 29.51 -5.19
N SER A 611 -15.14 29.85 -6.29
CA SER A 611 -14.96 31.13 -7.00
C SER A 611 -15.27 32.39 -6.16
N GLU A 612 -16.11 32.26 -5.14
CA GLU A 612 -16.45 33.34 -4.20
C GLU A 612 -15.95 33.02 -2.79
N LEU A 613 -14.80 33.62 -2.42
CA LEU A 613 -14.20 33.49 -1.09
C LEU A 613 -14.39 34.79 -0.27
N PRO A 614 -14.76 34.69 1.02
CA PRO A 614 -14.69 35.82 1.94
C PRO A 614 -13.27 36.38 2.00
N ALA A 615 -13.13 37.71 2.15
CA ALA A 615 -11.83 38.37 2.10
C ALA A 615 -10.83 37.83 3.13
N SER A 616 -11.28 37.53 4.34
CA SER A 616 -10.46 36.91 5.40
C SER A 616 -9.92 35.53 5.01
N VAL A 617 -10.71 34.72 4.30
CA VAL A 617 -10.31 33.39 3.83
C VAL A 617 -9.31 33.53 2.68
N ARG A 618 -9.56 34.41 1.71
CA ARG A 618 -8.61 34.73 0.62
C ARG A 618 -7.25 35.15 1.17
N SER A 619 -7.20 36.07 2.15
CA SER A 619 -5.95 36.47 2.81
C SER A 619 -5.24 35.30 3.50
N SER A 620 -5.97 34.40 4.17
CA SER A 620 -5.35 33.20 4.76
C SER A 620 -4.82 32.20 3.74
N GLN A 621 -5.45 32.09 2.56
CA GLN A 621 -4.97 31.26 1.45
C GLN A 621 -3.70 31.87 0.83
N ILE A 622 -3.67 33.18 0.56
CA ILE A 622 -2.47 33.89 0.08
C ILE A 622 -1.31 33.76 1.07
N ASN A 623 -1.55 33.96 2.38
CA ASN A 623 -0.52 33.80 3.40
C ASN A 623 0.03 32.36 3.44
N SER A 624 -0.82 31.35 3.23
CA SER A 624 -0.36 29.95 3.16
C SER A 624 0.40 29.65 1.87
N LEU A 625 -0.01 30.17 0.71
CA LEU A 625 0.78 30.07 -0.53
C LEU A 625 2.17 30.70 -0.35
N LEU A 626 2.26 31.84 0.35
CA LEU A 626 3.53 32.47 0.69
C LEU A 626 4.37 31.62 1.66
N SER A 627 3.79 31.13 2.76
CA SER A 627 4.50 30.23 3.69
C SER A 627 5.03 28.96 3.01
N ALA A 628 4.26 28.38 2.07
CA ALA A 628 4.71 27.25 1.26
C ALA A 628 5.86 27.63 0.32
N LEU A 629 5.79 28.79 -0.33
CA LEU A 629 6.84 29.30 -1.21
C LEU A 629 8.15 29.57 -0.45
N GLU A 630 8.07 30.24 0.71
CA GLU A 630 9.25 30.59 1.50
C GLU A 630 9.87 29.37 2.17
N ALA A 631 9.07 28.41 2.65
CA ALA A 631 9.58 27.14 3.17
C ALA A 631 10.20 26.28 2.05
N GLY A 632 9.59 26.24 0.86
CA GLY A 632 10.16 25.59 -0.32
C GLY A 632 11.50 26.21 -0.74
N LYS A 633 11.61 27.55 -0.72
CA LYS A 633 12.88 28.25 -0.94
C LYS A 633 13.91 27.93 0.15
N MET A 634 13.51 27.94 1.42
CA MET A 634 14.38 27.66 2.57
C MET A 634 14.99 26.26 2.49
N PHE A 635 14.24 25.26 2.02
CA PHE A 635 14.75 23.92 1.72
C PHE A 635 15.84 23.97 0.63
N LEU A 636 15.56 24.63 -0.50
CA LEU A 636 16.48 24.70 -1.64
C LEU A 636 17.76 25.50 -1.32
N ASP A 637 17.63 26.63 -0.63
CA ASP A 637 18.75 27.44 -0.12
C ASP A 637 19.62 26.58 0.84
N THR A 638 18.99 25.83 1.75
CA THR A 638 19.70 24.98 2.71
C THR A 638 20.42 23.83 2.01
N LEU A 639 19.81 23.18 1.01
CA LEU A 639 20.45 22.12 0.22
C LEU A 639 21.66 22.66 -0.59
N LEU A 640 21.58 23.90 -1.07
CA LEU A 640 22.70 24.58 -1.72
C LEU A 640 23.74 25.12 -0.72
N SER A 641 23.41 25.26 0.57
CA SER A 641 24.38 25.64 1.62
C SER A 641 25.38 24.53 1.98
N PHE A 642 25.05 23.26 1.70
CA PHE A 642 26.02 22.18 1.78
C PHE A 642 27.07 22.33 0.66
N PRO A 643 28.38 22.20 0.94
CA PRO A 643 29.38 21.94 -0.09
C PRO A 643 28.99 20.74 -0.93
N ALA A 644 29.23 20.78 -2.25
CA ALA A 644 28.88 19.67 -3.14
C ALA A 644 29.54 18.36 -2.69
N GLN A 645 30.78 18.43 -2.19
CA GLN A 645 31.54 17.29 -1.68
C GLN A 645 30.85 16.59 -0.50
N GLU A 646 30.01 17.28 0.28
CA GLU A 646 29.25 16.71 1.40
C GLU A 646 27.95 16.03 0.96
N TYR A 647 27.53 16.11 -0.31
CA TYR A 647 26.22 15.61 -0.77
C TYR A 647 26.05 14.09 -0.56
N HIS A 648 27.14 13.32 -0.54
CA HIS A 648 27.13 11.90 -0.24
C HIS A 648 26.85 11.56 1.23
N LEU A 649 27.08 12.52 2.14
CA LEU A 649 26.75 12.37 3.56
C LEU A 649 25.25 12.51 3.78
N ILE A 650 24.51 13.18 2.89
CA ILE A 650 23.07 13.43 3.01
C ILE A 650 22.31 12.11 2.77
N SER A 651 21.52 11.70 3.77
CA SER A 651 20.73 10.48 3.74
C SER A 651 19.55 10.56 2.75
N PHE A 652 19.06 9.39 2.33
CA PHE A 652 18.01 9.26 1.33
C PHE A 652 16.68 9.92 1.72
N SER A 653 16.38 10.08 3.02
CA SER A 653 15.16 10.77 3.49
C SER A 653 15.07 12.20 2.99
N GLU A 654 16.20 12.90 2.84
CA GLU A 654 16.22 14.28 2.36
C GLU A 654 16.25 14.36 0.84
N TRP A 655 16.93 13.43 0.17
CA TRP A 655 16.89 13.31 -1.29
C TRP A 655 15.49 12.95 -1.81
N MET A 656 14.74 12.09 -1.10
CA MET A 656 13.36 11.72 -1.46
C MET A 656 12.36 12.88 -1.32
N ARG A 657 12.68 13.91 -0.52
CA ARG A 657 11.87 15.12 -0.35
C ARG A 657 12.00 16.11 -1.52
N LEU A 658 13.16 16.14 -2.18
CA LEU A 658 13.51 17.13 -3.21
C LEU A 658 12.53 17.18 -4.42
N PRO A 659 12.06 16.06 -5.00
CA PRO A 659 11.05 16.08 -6.08
C PRO A 659 9.76 16.82 -5.69
N ALA A 660 9.25 16.57 -4.48
CA ALA A 660 8.03 17.21 -3.98
C ALA A 660 8.23 18.70 -3.66
N VAL A 661 9.43 19.12 -3.24
CA VAL A 661 9.78 20.54 -3.07
C VAL A 661 9.80 21.25 -4.42
N ILE A 662 10.55 20.71 -5.38
CA ILE A 662 10.65 21.22 -6.75
C ILE A 662 9.26 21.35 -7.38
N MET A 663 8.40 20.33 -7.24
CA MET A 663 7.06 20.33 -7.82
C MET A 663 6.11 21.33 -7.12
N THR A 664 6.17 21.45 -5.79
CA THR A 664 5.36 22.43 -5.04
C THR A 664 5.75 23.86 -5.40
N VAL A 665 7.05 24.17 -5.44
CA VAL A 665 7.57 25.49 -5.86
C VAL A 665 7.25 25.76 -7.34
N SER A 666 7.37 24.75 -8.22
CA SER A 666 6.97 24.89 -9.63
C SER A 666 5.50 25.26 -9.76
N LYS A 667 4.60 24.56 -9.05
CA LYS A 667 3.16 24.86 -9.02
C LYS A 667 2.89 26.30 -8.56
N LEU A 668 3.52 26.76 -7.47
CA LEU A 668 3.38 28.14 -6.97
C LEU A 668 3.87 29.23 -7.95
N CYS A 669 4.83 28.91 -8.82
CA CYS A 669 5.41 29.83 -9.79
C CYS A 669 4.76 29.81 -11.18
N ILE A 670 3.98 28.79 -11.53
CA ILE A 670 3.36 28.65 -12.85
C ILE A 670 2.00 29.38 -12.87
N PRO A 671 1.72 30.26 -13.84
CA PRO A 671 0.42 30.90 -14.00
C PRO A 671 -0.73 29.89 -14.16
N THR A 672 -1.81 30.07 -13.40
CA THR A 672 -3.05 29.28 -13.54
C THR A 672 -4.27 30.17 -13.29
N GLU A 673 -5.44 29.78 -13.80
CA GLU A 673 -6.71 30.48 -13.55
C GLU A 673 -7.01 30.63 -12.04
N ASN A 674 -6.68 29.61 -11.24
CA ASN A 674 -6.82 29.65 -9.78
C ASN A 674 -5.94 30.73 -9.14
N HIS A 675 -4.70 30.90 -9.61
CA HIS A 675 -3.81 31.96 -9.11
C HIS A 675 -4.37 33.35 -9.43
N VAL A 676 -4.88 33.55 -10.64
CA VAL A 676 -5.54 34.81 -11.05
C VAL A 676 -6.80 35.08 -10.21
N ALA A 677 -7.65 34.08 -9.99
CA ALA A 677 -8.88 34.22 -9.20
C ALA A 677 -8.64 34.51 -7.71
N ILE A 678 -7.54 34.00 -7.14
CA ILE A 678 -7.13 34.27 -5.76
C ILE A 678 -6.40 35.62 -5.63
N GLY A 679 -5.80 36.14 -6.71
CA GLY A 679 -4.92 37.32 -6.68
C GLY A 679 -3.49 36.98 -6.25
N TRP A 680 -3.01 35.78 -6.59
CA TRP A 680 -1.64 35.34 -6.32
C TRP A 680 -0.67 35.78 -7.42
N ASP A 681 0.35 36.56 -7.05
CA ASP A 681 1.37 37.05 -7.98
C ASP A 681 2.43 35.97 -8.26
N THR A 682 2.23 35.25 -9.35
CA THR A 682 3.20 34.25 -9.82
C THR A 682 4.53 34.85 -10.32
N GLN A 683 4.59 36.11 -10.73
CA GLN A 683 5.85 36.75 -11.13
C GLN A 683 6.70 37.07 -9.89
N ALA A 684 6.10 37.68 -8.87
CA ALA A 684 6.75 37.87 -7.58
C ALA A 684 7.23 36.54 -6.98
N ALA A 685 6.46 35.45 -7.14
CA ALA A 685 6.87 34.12 -6.71
C ALA A 685 8.11 33.59 -7.48
N GLN A 686 8.15 33.76 -8.81
CA GLN A 686 9.31 33.41 -9.65
C GLN A 686 10.56 34.20 -9.22
N GLU A 687 10.44 35.52 -9.06
CA GLU A 687 11.53 36.42 -8.65
C GLU A 687 12.03 36.13 -7.23
N ARG A 688 11.12 35.81 -6.30
CA ARG A 688 11.42 35.49 -4.89
C ARG A 688 12.27 34.23 -4.73
N VAL A 689 12.10 33.22 -5.59
CA VAL A 689 12.72 31.88 -5.44
C VAL A 689 13.83 31.58 -6.44
N ARG A 690 13.70 32.03 -7.71
CA ARG A 690 14.65 31.71 -8.79
C ARG A 690 14.95 30.21 -8.93
N LEU A 691 13.89 29.42 -9.04
CA LEU A 691 13.97 27.96 -9.22
C LEU A 691 14.79 27.57 -10.47
N ASP A 692 14.80 28.42 -11.49
CA ASP A 692 15.66 28.30 -12.68
C ASP A 692 17.15 28.22 -12.32
N LEU A 693 17.66 29.18 -11.54
CA LEU A 693 19.05 29.22 -11.08
C LEU A 693 19.36 28.13 -10.06
N CYS A 694 18.37 27.75 -9.23
CA CYS A 694 18.50 26.67 -8.26
C CYS A 694 18.70 25.32 -8.96
N LEU A 695 17.84 24.96 -9.92
CA LEU A 695 17.97 23.72 -10.68
C LEU A 695 19.27 23.69 -11.50
N GLU A 696 19.69 24.81 -12.07
CA GLU A 696 20.98 24.93 -12.77
C GLU A 696 22.17 24.72 -11.81
N SER A 697 22.12 25.30 -10.61
CA SER A 697 23.14 25.12 -9.57
C SER A 697 23.23 23.66 -9.11
N LEU A 698 22.08 22.98 -8.97
CA LEU A 698 22.04 21.54 -8.67
C LEU A 698 22.62 20.71 -9.82
N CYS A 699 22.29 21.03 -11.08
CA CYS A 699 22.85 20.36 -12.25
C CYS A 699 24.38 20.47 -12.29
N TYR A 700 24.93 21.67 -12.10
CA TYR A 700 26.38 21.90 -12.07
C TYR A 700 27.07 21.08 -10.97
N ARG A 701 26.54 21.12 -9.74
CA ARG A 701 27.09 20.36 -8.60
C ARG A 701 27.05 18.85 -8.85
N MET A 702 25.94 18.33 -9.36
CA MET A 702 25.81 16.90 -9.69
C MET A 702 26.71 16.49 -10.85
N GLN A 703 27.01 17.39 -11.79
CA GLN A 703 28.02 17.15 -12.83
C GLN A 703 29.43 17.03 -12.25
N THR A 704 29.79 17.83 -11.23
CA THR A 704 31.11 17.74 -10.57
C THR A 704 31.27 16.54 -9.62
N LEU A 705 30.17 15.88 -9.25
CA LEU A 705 30.16 14.70 -8.37
C LEU A 705 30.06 13.37 -9.12
N SER A 706 29.61 13.39 -10.38
CA SER A 706 29.44 12.18 -11.16
C SER A 706 30.78 11.59 -11.61
N THR A 707 30.87 10.27 -11.50
CA THR A 707 31.97 9.42 -11.96
C THR A 707 31.67 8.75 -13.30
N PHE A 708 30.49 9.02 -13.89
CA PHE A 708 30.05 8.46 -15.16
C PHE A 708 30.91 8.96 -16.33
N ASP A 709 31.50 8.01 -17.05
CA ASP A 709 32.26 8.23 -18.28
C ASP A 709 31.68 7.26 -19.31
N LYS A 710 31.03 7.78 -20.36
CA LYS A 710 30.34 6.95 -21.39
C LYS A 710 31.27 5.91 -22.03
N ILE A 711 32.58 6.14 -22.03
CA ILE A 711 33.59 5.26 -22.64
C ILE A 711 34.18 4.30 -21.60
N LYS A 712 34.52 4.79 -20.39
CA LYS A 712 35.24 3.98 -19.36
C LYS A 712 34.33 3.32 -18.32
N ARG A 713 33.14 3.87 -18.09
CA ARG A 713 32.17 3.46 -17.05
C ARG A 713 30.74 3.63 -17.59
N PRO A 714 30.25 2.73 -18.46
CA PRO A 714 28.97 2.87 -19.18
C PRO A 714 27.71 2.69 -18.30
N HIS A 715 27.83 2.73 -16.97
CA HIS A 715 26.72 2.63 -16.02
C HIS A 715 26.53 3.97 -15.31
N PRO A 716 25.39 4.66 -15.50
CA PRO A 716 25.17 5.99 -14.94
C PRO A 716 24.97 5.93 -13.43
N ASP A 717 25.77 6.69 -12.69
CA ASP A 717 25.60 6.87 -11.25
C ASP A 717 24.44 7.81 -10.89
N PHE A 718 24.08 7.81 -9.61
CA PHE A 718 23.01 8.65 -9.05
C PHE A 718 23.18 10.14 -9.41
N TRP A 719 24.40 10.66 -9.39
CA TRP A 719 24.66 12.06 -9.70
C TRP A 719 24.41 12.38 -11.18
N TYR A 720 24.78 11.49 -12.10
CA TYR A 720 24.43 11.65 -13.52
C TYR A 720 22.91 11.65 -13.74
N ALA A 721 22.21 10.69 -13.13
CA ALA A 721 20.75 10.57 -13.25
C ALA A 721 20.03 11.80 -12.66
N MET A 722 20.39 12.23 -11.45
CA MET A 722 19.78 13.38 -10.78
C MET A 722 20.10 14.71 -11.48
N ARG A 723 21.31 14.88 -12.02
CA ARG A 723 21.67 16.01 -12.90
C ARG A 723 20.69 16.10 -14.07
N MET A 724 20.46 14.99 -14.76
CA MET A 724 19.67 15.01 -15.98
C MET A 724 18.17 15.16 -15.69
N ILE A 725 17.66 14.59 -14.59
CA ILE A 725 16.29 14.85 -14.10
C ILE A 725 16.10 16.34 -13.78
N ASN A 726 17.06 16.98 -13.11
CA ASN A 726 17.00 18.41 -12.80
C ASN A 726 17.05 19.29 -14.06
N ASP A 727 17.86 18.95 -15.07
CA ASP A 727 17.91 19.73 -16.31
C ASP A 727 16.61 19.61 -17.12
N LEU A 728 16.03 18.41 -17.23
CA LEU A 728 14.71 18.23 -17.85
C LEU A 728 13.62 19.00 -17.09
N THR A 729 13.66 18.97 -15.76
CA THR A 729 12.75 19.75 -14.91
C THR A 729 12.91 21.25 -15.18
N LYS A 730 14.14 21.76 -15.21
CA LYS A 730 14.46 23.17 -15.54
C LYS A 730 13.90 23.54 -16.91
N ASN A 731 14.12 22.70 -17.92
CA ASN A 731 13.67 22.94 -19.29
C ASN A 731 12.13 22.81 -19.45
N TRP A 732 11.43 22.03 -18.63
CA TRP A 732 9.97 22.02 -18.52
C TRP A 732 9.44 23.26 -17.79
N TYR A 733 10.05 23.63 -16.65
CA TYR A 733 9.67 24.78 -15.84
C TYR A 733 9.80 26.09 -16.62
N ILE A 734 10.95 26.31 -17.29
CA ILE A 734 11.20 27.47 -18.15
C ILE A 734 10.21 27.53 -19.33
N ARG A 735 9.72 26.39 -19.83
CA ARG A 735 8.64 26.37 -20.84
C ARG A 735 7.29 26.77 -20.24
N LYS A 736 6.97 26.36 -19.00
CA LYS A 736 5.68 26.62 -18.34
C LYS A 736 5.53 28.03 -17.75
N ILE A 737 6.62 28.74 -17.44
CA ILE A 737 6.56 30.14 -16.95
C ILE A 737 6.62 31.19 -18.08
N ARG A 738 6.96 30.80 -19.32
CA ARG A 738 6.94 31.71 -20.46
C ARG A 738 5.49 31.93 -20.93
N PRO A 739 5.05 33.18 -21.17
CA PRO A 739 3.74 33.41 -21.74
C PRO A 739 3.65 32.83 -23.15
N GLU A 740 2.51 32.25 -23.50
CA GLU A 740 2.24 31.87 -24.88
C GLU A 740 2.30 33.13 -25.75
N ARG A 741 3.14 33.11 -26.79
CA ARG A 741 2.98 34.05 -27.89
C ARG A 741 1.68 33.67 -28.59
N PRO A 742 0.70 34.58 -28.76
CA PRO A 742 -0.49 34.27 -29.54
C PRO A 742 -0.04 33.80 -30.92
N SER A 743 -0.50 32.62 -31.33
CA SER A 743 -0.14 32.05 -32.62
C SER A 743 -0.58 33.01 -33.73
N GLN A 744 0.38 33.47 -34.53
CA GLN A 744 0.07 34.29 -35.70
C GLN A 744 -0.73 33.41 -36.65
N THR A 745 -2.04 33.65 -36.70
CA THR A 745 -2.94 33.01 -37.64
C THR A 745 -2.49 33.42 -39.05
N PRO A 746 -2.29 32.48 -39.98
CA PRO A 746 -1.90 32.83 -41.33
C PRO A 746 -2.99 33.74 -41.95
N PRO A 747 -2.61 34.81 -42.67
CA PRO A 747 -3.59 35.78 -43.17
C PRO A 747 -4.55 35.11 -44.15
N VAL A 748 -5.83 35.12 -43.80
CA VAL A 748 -6.90 34.62 -44.66
C VAL A 748 -6.94 35.48 -45.94
N PRO A 749 -6.89 34.89 -47.15
CA PRO A 749 -6.87 35.66 -48.39
C PRO A 749 -8.17 36.44 -48.56
N THR A 750 -8.07 37.75 -48.66
CA THR A 750 -9.20 38.65 -48.88
C THR A 750 -9.66 38.54 -50.35
N PRO A 751 -10.97 38.38 -50.64
CA PRO A 751 -11.44 38.34 -52.02
C PRO A 751 -11.30 39.71 -52.70
N SER A 752 -10.88 39.71 -53.96
CA SER A 752 -10.64 40.91 -54.77
C SER A 752 -11.92 41.68 -55.10
N GLY A 753 -11.93 43.00 -54.91
CA GLY A 753 -13.06 43.87 -55.29
C GLY A 753 -12.68 45.34 -55.50
N SER A 754 -12.62 45.75 -56.78
CA SER A 754 -12.75 47.12 -57.34
C SER A 754 -11.90 48.30 -56.78
N ILE A 755 -11.32 49.03 -57.73
CA ILE A 755 -10.56 50.29 -57.57
C ILE A 755 -11.52 51.49 -57.44
N GLU A 756 -11.21 52.46 -56.56
CA GLU A 756 -11.37 53.90 -56.88
C GLU A 756 -10.44 54.80 -56.01
N GLN A 757 -10.50 56.12 -56.16
CA GLN A 757 -9.31 57.01 -56.14
C GLN A 757 -9.20 58.02 -54.97
N SER A 758 -8.00 58.61 -54.84
CA SER A 758 -7.66 59.90 -54.16
C SER A 758 -7.64 59.92 -52.62
N ALA A 759 -7.05 60.91 -51.93
CA ALA A 759 -5.79 61.67 -52.14
C ALA A 759 -5.44 62.48 -50.86
N SER A 760 -4.16 62.85 -50.70
CA SER A 760 -3.64 64.02 -49.93
C SER A 760 -4.07 64.31 -48.46
N GLU A 761 -3.04 64.33 -47.59
CA GLU A 761 -2.72 65.42 -46.64
C GLU A 761 -3.48 65.65 -45.30
N SER A 762 -2.77 65.29 -44.22
CA SER A 762 -2.28 66.22 -43.15
C SER A 762 -3.02 66.41 -41.80
N LEU A 763 -2.21 66.85 -40.83
CA LEU A 763 -2.50 67.60 -39.59
C LEU A 763 -3.36 66.96 -38.47
N CYS A 764 -2.70 66.60 -37.35
CA CYS A 764 -2.75 67.39 -36.10
C CYS A 764 -1.60 67.04 -35.12
N PRO A 765 -1.25 67.90 -34.12
CA PRO A 765 0.10 67.91 -33.52
C PRO A 765 0.20 67.59 -32.00
N ILE A 766 1.44 67.73 -31.49
CA ILE A 766 1.97 67.35 -30.17
C ILE A 766 1.57 68.31 -29.03
N THR A 767 1.33 67.76 -27.82
CA THR A 767 1.76 68.33 -26.51
C THR A 767 1.74 67.21 -25.45
N GLY A 768 2.73 67.03 -24.58
CA GLY A 768 4.06 67.66 -24.48
C GLY A 768 4.95 66.89 -23.49
N ALA A 769 6.27 66.89 -23.71
CA ALA A 769 7.29 66.30 -22.82
C ALA A 769 7.86 67.41 -21.86
N PRO A 770 8.77 67.17 -20.88
CA PRO A 770 9.98 66.32 -21.02
C PRO A 770 10.41 65.46 -19.81
N ARG A 771 11.27 64.47 -20.09
CA ARG A 771 12.42 64.12 -19.23
C ARG A 771 13.69 64.08 -20.08
N MET A 772 14.65 64.93 -19.70
CA MET A 772 16.02 65.09 -20.23
C MET A 772 16.86 65.61 -19.04
N HIS A 773 18.16 65.36 -18.87
CA HIS A 773 19.17 64.52 -19.57
C HIS A 773 20.06 63.92 -18.44
N SER A 774 20.78 62.80 -18.53
CA SER A 774 21.83 62.35 -19.49
C SER A 774 23.14 63.15 -19.48
N THR A 775 24.21 62.50 -19.00
CA THR A 775 25.63 62.66 -19.41
C THR A 775 26.32 61.32 -19.06
N HIS A 776 26.89 60.52 -19.98
CA HIS A 776 28.10 60.74 -20.80
C HIS A 776 29.37 60.94 -19.94
N HIS A 777 30.55 60.36 -20.19
CA HIS A 777 31.14 59.54 -21.28
C HIS A 777 32.38 58.76 -20.69
N ALA A 778 33.14 57.84 -21.30
CA ALA A 778 33.26 57.08 -22.57
C ALA A 778 34.12 55.80 -22.28
N GLY A 779 34.55 54.90 -23.19
CA GLY A 779 34.36 54.74 -24.65
C GLY A 779 35.19 53.59 -25.26
N ASP A 780 34.64 52.95 -26.29
CA ASP A 780 35.17 52.13 -27.41
C ASP A 780 36.55 51.44 -27.38
N GLN A 781 36.54 50.10 -27.55
CA GLN A 781 37.17 49.30 -28.64
C GLN A 781 37.10 47.79 -28.28
N TYR A 782 36.79 46.81 -29.16
CA TYR A 782 36.50 46.78 -30.61
C TYR A 782 35.20 46.01 -30.91
N ASN A 783 34.53 46.34 -32.03
CA ASN A 783 33.62 45.43 -32.73
C ASN A 783 34.39 44.68 -33.83
N ASN A 784 34.15 43.37 -34.00
CA ASN A 784 34.28 42.70 -35.31
C ASN A 784 33.70 41.26 -35.35
N LEU A 785 33.30 40.86 -36.56
CA LEU A 785 32.79 39.54 -37.00
C LEU A 785 31.36 39.12 -36.56
N PRO A 786 30.67 38.30 -37.38
CA PRO A 786 29.21 38.13 -37.33
C PRO A 786 28.75 36.92 -36.48
N GLY A 787 27.48 36.92 -36.10
CA GLY A 787 26.84 35.79 -35.43
C GLY A 787 26.60 34.59 -36.36
N THR A 788 27.12 33.43 -35.98
CA THR A 788 26.83 32.14 -36.61
C THR A 788 25.68 31.42 -35.89
N HIS A 789 24.80 30.78 -36.67
CA HIS A 789 23.82 29.83 -36.13
C HIS A 789 24.54 28.65 -35.48
N TYR A 790 24.29 28.38 -34.20
CA TYR A 790 24.64 27.11 -33.55
C TYR A 790 23.39 26.23 -33.40
N MET A 791 22.83 25.82 -34.53
CA MET A 791 21.74 24.83 -34.57
C MET A 791 21.78 23.91 -35.82
N GLU A 792 22.95 23.81 -36.46
CA GLU A 792 23.15 23.03 -37.69
C GLU A 792 24.61 22.53 -37.74
N ASP A 793 24.96 21.54 -36.91
CA ASP A 793 26.26 20.83 -37.01
C ASP A 793 26.23 19.45 -36.31
N PHE A 794 25.28 18.59 -36.72
CA PHE A 794 25.22 17.18 -36.33
C PHE A 794 24.64 16.33 -37.48
N ASN A 795 25.26 16.42 -38.67
CA ASN A 795 24.96 15.51 -39.78
C ASN A 795 26.25 15.10 -40.51
N ILE A 796 26.90 14.05 -40.02
CA ILE A 796 27.95 13.31 -40.72
C ILE A 796 27.49 11.86 -40.77
N ASP A 797 27.45 11.27 -41.96
CA ASP A 797 27.02 9.90 -42.16
C ASP A 797 27.89 8.90 -41.37
N MET A 798 27.23 8.12 -40.51
CA MET A 798 27.77 6.88 -39.96
C MET A 798 27.15 5.70 -40.70
N PRO A 799 27.94 4.70 -41.13
CA PRO A 799 27.39 3.49 -41.76
C PRO A 799 26.52 2.72 -40.78
N ALA A 800 25.45 2.12 -41.29
CA ALA A 800 24.46 1.42 -40.47
C ALA A 800 24.97 0.04 -40.02
N GLU A 801 25.54 -0.05 -38.82
CA GLU A 801 25.74 -1.30 -38.10
C GLU A 801 24.83 -1.37 -36.86
N ASN A 802 24.19 -2.53 -36.67
CA ASN A 802 23.09 -2.71 -35.72
C ASN A 802 23.60 -3.08 -34.33
N GLU A 803 23.49 -2.20 -33.35
CA GLU A 803 23.31 -2.64 -31.95
C GLU A 803 22.47 -1.65 -31.13
N ALA A 804 21.40 -2.15 -30.50
CA ALA A 804 20.33 -1.32 -29.94
C ALA A 804 20.63 -0.86 -28.51
N ASN A 805 21.34 0.26 -28.37
CA ASN A 805 21.54 0.94 -27.08
C ASN A 805 20.53 2.09 -26.91
N SER A 806 19.29 1.75 -26.56
CA SER A 806 18.19 2.72 -26.37
C SER A 806 18.49 3.68 -25.22
N ASP A 807 18.64 4.97 -25.51
CA ASP A 807 18.84 6.02 -24.50
C ASP A 807 17.63 6.03 -23.52
N PRO A 808 17.83 5.62 -22.25
CA PRO A 808 16.73 5.36 -21.32
C PRO A 808 16.02 6.63 -20.84
N PHE A 809 16.52 7.81 -21.21
CA PHE A 809 15.90 9.10 -20.95
C PHE A 809 15.30 9.76 -22.21
N ALA A 810 15.37 9.12 -23.39
CA ALA A 810 14.86 9.70 -24.64
C ALA A 810 13.37 10.09 -24.56
N LEU A 811 12.55 9.27 -23.92
CA LEU A 811 11.12 9.53 -23.70
C LEU A 811 10.87 10.86 -22.97
N MET A 812 11.69 11.16 -21.96
CA MET A 812 11.56 12.39 -21.15
C MET A 812 12.02 13.66 -21.88
N ARG A 813 12.66 13.54 -23.06
CA ARG A 813 13.02 14.67 -23.93
C ARG A 813 11.93 15.05 -24.92
N SER A 814 10.86 14.24 -25.04
CA SER A 814 9.72 14.60 -25.89
C SER A 814 9.05 15.89 -25.40
N ALA A 815 8.48 16.66 -26.34
CA ALA A 815 7.87 17.96 -26.03
C ALA A 815 6.70 17.81 -25.04
N ASP A 816 5.96 16.70 -25.17
CA ASP A 816 4.71 16.38 -24.48
C ASP A 816 4.89 15.62 -23.16
N PHE A 817 6.14 15.33 -22.74
CA PHE A 817 6.40 14.62 -21.49
C PHE A 817 6.02 15.46 -20.26
N ASP A 818 5.07 14.98 -19.46
CA ASP A 818 4.68 15.70 -18.25
C ASP A 818 5.60 15.40 -17.06
N MET A 819 6.55 16.30 -16.82
CA MET A 819 7.34 16.33 -15.58
C MET A 819 6.46 16.51 -14.33
N GLY A 820 5.23 17.03 -14.47
CA GLY A 820 4.20 17.07 -13.43
C GLY A 820 3.92 15.68 -12.87
N GLN A 821 3.41 14.77 -13.71
CA GLN A 821 3.17 13.38 -13.37
C GLN A 821 4.46 12.62 -12.99
N PHE A 822 5.61 12.90 -13.62
CA PHE A 822 6.86 12.19 -13.31
C PHE A 822 7.37 12.47 -11.88
N LEU A 823 7.30 13.72 -11.40
CA LEU A 823 7.71 14.10 -10.05
C LEU A 823 6.58 13.93 -9.00
N ASP A 824 5.37 13.54 -9.42
CA ASP A 824 4.32 13.12 -8.52
C ASP A 824 4.66 11.74 -7.93
N MET A 825 5.02 11.71 -6.65
CA MET A 825 5.42 10.48 -5.97
C MET A 825 4.26 9.50 -5.70
N ALA A 826 3.00 9.94 -5.90
CA ALA A 826 1.81 9.10 -5.74
C ALA A 826 1.30 8.52 -7.07
N GLY A 827 1.32 9.33 -8.14
CA GLY A 827 0.81 8.96 -9.48
C GLY A 827 1.88 8.71 -10.56
N GLY A 828 3.15 8.96 -10.27
CA GLY A 828 4.27 8.85 -11.21
C GLY A 828 5.05 7.54 -11.12
N ILE A 829 6.37 7.63 -11.30
CA ILE A 829 7.34 6.50 -11.31
C ILE A 829 7.36 5.62 -10.03
N TRP A 830 6.65 6.00 -8.98
CA TRP A 830 6.58 5.27 -7.71
C TRP A 830 5.21 4.64 -7.43
N GLY A 831 4.19 4.99 -8.24
CA GLY A 831 2.84 4.42 -8.19
C GLY A 831 2.72 3.14 -9.03
N ASP A 832 1.70 2.33 -8.76
CA ASP A 832 1.61 0.95 -9.27
C ASP A 832 1.38 0.88 -10.81
N GLU A 833 0.90 1.95 -11.46
CA GLU A 833 0.78 2.03 -12.93
C GLU A 833 2.12 2.15 -13.66
N SER A 834 3.17 2.66 -12.98
CA SER A 834 4.48 2.92 -13.58
C SER A 834 5.13 1.68 -14.19
N TYR A 835 4.91 0.52 -13.57
CA TYR A 835 5.46 -0.78 -13.95
C TYR A 835 5.04 -1.24 -15.35
N ASN A 836 3.94 -0.70 -15.89
CA ASN A 836 3.46 -0.99 -17.23
C ASN A 836 3.75 0.16 -18.20
N ASN A 837 3.50 1.41 -17.78
CA ASN A 837 3.57 2.58 -18.66
C ASN A 837 5.00 3.01 -19.02
N TYR A 838 6.00 2.75 -18.17
CA TYR A 838 7.37 3.26 -18.36
C TYR A 838 8.41 2.22 -18.83
N ASN A 839 7.95 1.13 -19.47
CA ASN A 839 8.83 0.08 -20.03
C ASN A 839 9.94 0.58 -20.98
N GLY A 840 9.81 1.78 -21.55
CA GLY A 840 10.83 2.40 -22.41
C GLY A 840 12.04 3.01 -21.69
N MET A 841 11.99 3.27 -20.37
CA MET A 841 13.06 3.97 -19.64
C MET A 841 14.15 3.03 -19.09
N ALA A 842 14.52 2.00 -19.86
CA ALA A 842 15.21 0.81 -19.37
C ALA A 842 16.72 0.99 -19.08
N PHE A 843 17.10 1.70 -18.01
CA PHE A 843 18.49 1.79 -17.54
C PHE A 843 19.16 0.43 -17.39
N GLY A 844 20.22 0.19 -18.18
CA GLY A 844 21.29 -0.78 -17.97
C GLY A 844 20.90 -2.27 -17.90
N GLY A 845 21.60 -3.11 -18.66
CA GLY A 845 21.49 -4.57 -18.53
C GLY A 845 20.17 -5.16 -19.01
N GLY A 846 20.20 -5.78 -20.19
CA GLY A 846 19.23 -6.79 -20.58
C GLY A 846 19.73 -8.16 -20.10
N ALA A 847 18.92 -8.87 -19.31
CA ALA A 847 19.08 -10.29 -19.05
C ALA A 847 17.71 -10.95 -19.22
N SER A 848 17.55 -11.70 -20.31
CA SER A 848 16.33 -12.46 -20.59
C SER A 848 16.28 -13.72 -19.72
N PHE A 849 15.13 -13.94 -19.06
CA PHE A 849 14.75 -15.20 -18.42
C PHE A 849 13.63 -15.88 -19.21
#